data_AF-B7PVS4-F1
#
_entry.id   AF-B7PVS4-F1
#
_cell.length_a   1.000
_cell.length_b   1.000
_cell.length_c   1.000
_cell.angle_alpha   90.00
_cell.angle_beta   90.00
_cell.angle_gamma   90.00
#
_symmetry.space_group_name_H-M   'P 1'
#
loop_
_entity.id
_entity.type
_entity.pdbx_description
1 polymer ?
#
loop_
_entity_poly.entity_id
_entity_poly.type
_entity_poly.pdbx_seq_one_letter_code
_entity_poly.pdbx_strand_id
1 'polypeptide(L)'
;MNFLSGLWNRHLTASTTPDSPDERAQSLALAVAVQLVQGSADEKQGKLDWMISEKSLVFLSMLLSLLSPTFEIRRLAVSLIEKALEVSPKTRSGLYSLASNIVDQSAEVATDSEQLVLLVAKWQQGLKKPNSLLALLNHSEVPTPLKLGILQLVAQVGTKESLESAVRAVSEVLDEDDRDVAPPLSAAKSDLVQACLFKYAEADQVGRLADVEGAVETLERALRCPRLCQGCEPVSTIALRVVSKELVLKLSKEKQSTLLEILLDLAQEASEVQHAAVLKALRKSASWRRILILLEVVQSRKSIDEVQLLVGPLYGLLKRSLELGSSPSAEYLRQCVLTSLRAHSLSAPRKELASLVKCLRVSQNAQTHQLVLSLLNLSAREFPDDVLHHVTSVFTFMGMNLLRQDDNYSFQVVMQTVETVVPALLQACGREATASDEAVASVTRVFVDAFGDIPEHRRLPLFAKLASTLGAADHLWILAAQMAGHHVEKAPLTAGAEDASSQSAAAHILDFGLALCTQFDVAIEVAELQRKGDGSAESLYGDCLSTCLQSVQQTSRWTSVHSRSPCLRSWQTLLARLHDIVHKVNGLLPSGQFVSMVRSLMKHDLASIRRSAMEMLNAKLSAKGYFTPDDTAALLELIRPLCRVALGKGVQPEESSDGGPSAEDVALNRQTALLSLKLLIRMLGPDHHAEFAKVSANCLSF
;
A
#
# COMPACT_ATOMS: atom_id res chain seq x y z
N MET A 1 40.24 -16.39 -51.31
CA MET A 1 40.16 -16.85 -49.90
C MET A 1 39.61 -15.79 -48.96
N ASN A 2 40.20 -14.60 -48.82
CA ASN A 2 39.70 -13.56 -47.88
C ASN A 2 38.23 -13.12 -48.09
N PHE A 3 37.76 -13.07 -49.35
CA PHE A 3 36.35 -12.80 -49.65
C PHE A 3 35.44 -13.97 -49.24
N LEU A 4 35.87 -15.20 -49.48
CA LEU A 4 35.11 -16.41 -49.15
C LEU A 4 35.03 -16.64 -47.63
N SER A 5 36.08 -16.30 -46.88
CA SER A 5 36.11 -16.40 -45.41
C SER A 5 35.07 -15.54 -44.70
N GLY A 6 34.64 -14.44 -45.32
CA GLY A 6 33.53 -13.63 -44.80
C GLY A 6 32.16 -14.33 -44.95
N LEU A 7 32.01 -15.19 -45.96
CA LEU A 7 30.77 -15.91 -46.24
C LEU A 7 30.65 -17.21 -45.42
N TRP A 8 31.76 -17.75 -44.91
CA TRP A 8 31.77 -18.99 -44.13
C TRP A 8 31.18 -18.86 -42.73
N ASN A 9 30.94 -17.65 -42.22
CA ASN A 9 30.56 -17.39 -40.83
C ASN A 9 29.18 -16.71 -40.67
N ARG A 10 28.34 -16.74 -41.71
CA ARG A 10 27.01 -16.10 -41.67
C ARG A 10 26.09 -16.71 -40.59
N HIS A 11 26.32 -17.96 -40.23
CA HIS A 11 25.63 -18.65 -39.13
C HIS A 11 25.86 -18.01 -37.75
N LEU A 12 26.94 -17.24 -37.57
CA LEU A 12 27.25 -16.57 -36.29
C LEU A 12 26.47 -15.25 -36.08
N THR A 13 25.80 -14.74 -37.12
CA THR A 13 25.13 -13.42 -37.08
C THR A 13 23.63 -13.46 -37.34
N ALA A 14 23.15 -14.50 -38.02
CA ALA A 14 21.75 -14.63 -38.42
C ALA A 14 21.10 -15.76 -37.61
N SER A 15 19.82 -15.60 -37.23
CA SER A 15 19.02 -16.71 -36.70
C SER A 15 18.84 -17.74 -37.83
N THR A 16 19.70 -18.76 -37.88
CA THR A 16 19.68 -19.75 -38.95
C THR A 16 18.45 -20.63 -38.81
N THR A 17 17.43 -20.37 -39.62
CA THR A 17 16.41 -21.37 -39.92
C THR A 17 17.02 -22.41 -40.88
N PRO A 18 16.69 -23.70 -40.75
CA PRO A 18 17.10 -24.69 -41.74
C PRO A 18 16.61 -24.26 -43.13
N ASP A 19 17.44 -24.48 -44.17
CA ASP A 19 17.16 -24.13 -45.57
C ASP A 19 17.23 -22.63 -45.94
N SER A 20 17.86 -21.81 -45.08
CA SER A 20 18.02 -20.38 -45.36
C SER A 20 18.92 -20.11 -46.59
N PRO A 21 18.70 -18.99 -47.32
CA PRO A 21 19.59 -18.59 -48.42
C PRO A 21 21.04 -18.40 -47.97
N ASP A 22 21.25 -18.07 -46.69
CA ASP A 22 22.57 -17.90 -46.08
C ASP A 22 23.31 -19.23 -45.91
N GLU A 23 22.59 -20.31 -45.55
CA GLU A 23 23.14 -21.67 -45.45
C GLU A 23 23.61 -22.19 -46.82
N ARG A 24 22.81 -21.93 -47.87
CA ARG A 24 23.18 -22.26 -49.27
C ARG A 24 24.38 -21.47 -49.74
N ALA A 25 24.46 -20.18 -49.42
CA ALA A 25 25.62 -19.36 -49.73
C ALA A 25 26.89 -19.85 -48.99
N GLN A 26 26.76 -20.24 -47.73
CA GLN A 26 27.86 -20.76 -46.91
C GLN A 26 28.39 -22.10 -47.45
N SER A 27 27.52 -23.05 -47.74
CA SER A 27 27.88 -24.35 -48.31
C SER A 27 28.54 -24.22 -49.69
N LEU A 28 28.00 -23.38 -50.58
CA LEU A 28 28.61 -23.09 -51.88
C LEU A 28 29.98 -22.41 -51.73
N ALA A 29 30.11 -21.43 -50.84
CA ALA A 29 31.38 -20.74 -50.62
C ALA A 29 32.47 -21.67 -50.07
N LEU A 30 32.11 -22.64 -49.22
CA LEU A 30 33.02 -23.67 -48.72
C LEU A 30 33.38 -24.69 -49.81
N ALA A 31 32.42 -25.16 -50.61
CA ALA A 31 32.68 -26.08 -51.71
C ALA A 31 33.63 -25.48 -52.76
N VAL A 32 33.41 -24.21 -53.14
CA VAL A 32 34.31 -23.46 -54.03
C VAL A 32 35.70 -23.31 -53.41
N ALA A 33 35.78 -23.04 -52.10
CA ALA A 33 37.06 -22.94 -51.42
C ALA A 33 37.84 -24.27 -51.43
N VAL A 34 37.16 -25.40 -51.19
CA VAL A 34 37.77 -26.74 -51.25
C VAL A 34 38.35 -26.99 -52.64
N GLN A 35 37.60 -26.70 -53.70
CA GLN A 35 38.08 -26.86 -55.08
C GLN A 35 39.24 -25.93 -55.43
N LEU A 36 39.22 -24.69 -54.95
CA LEU A 36 40.31 -23.73 -55.17
C LEU A 36 41.61 -24.17 -54.48
N VAL A 37 41.54 -24.72 -53.26
CA VAL A 37 42.72 -25.29 -52.58
C VAL A 37 43.22 -26.52 -53.33
N GLN A 38 42.32 -27.43 -53.71
CA GLN A 38 42.68 -28.64 -54.47
C GLN A 38 43.36 -28.32 -55.81
N GLY A 39 42.81 -27.40 -56.60
CA GLY A 39 43.42 -26.99 -57.87
C GLY A 39 44.78 -26.29 -57.71
N SER A 40 45.04 -25.67 -56.55
CA SER A 40 46.33 -25.04 -56.25
C SER A 40 47.37 -25.99 -55.65
N ALA A 41 46.96 -27.17 -55.17
CA ALA A 41 47.87 -28.19 -54.64
C ALA A 41 48.74 -28.80 -55.76
N ASP A 42 48.23 -28.83 -57.00
CA ASP A 42 48.93 -29.32 -58.18
C ASP A 42 49.96 -28.30 -58.76
N GLU A 43 49.82 -27.01 -58.45
CA GLU A 43 50.72 -25.93 -58.92
C GLU A 43 51.59 -25.35 -57.79
N LYS A 44 52.71 -26.02 -57.49
CA LYS A 44 53.82 -25.58 -56.60
C LYS A 44 53.42 -25.22 -55.14
N GLN A 45 53.78 -26.13 -54.23
CA GLN A 45 53.64 -26.14 -52.76
C GLN A 45 54.30 -24.99 -51.96
N GLY A 46 54.20 -23.72 -52.39
CA GLY A 46 54.82 -22.58 -51.66
C GLY A 46 54.03 -21.27 -51.65
N LYS A 47 52.82 -21.23 -52.22
CA LYS A 47 51.99 -20.01 -52.28
C LYS A 47 50.98 -19.86 -51.14
N LEU A 48 50.79 -20.90 -50.32
CA LEU A 48 49.69 -21.00 -49.35
C LEU A 48 50.14 -21.23 -47.90
N ASP A 49 51.43 -21.06 -47.59
CA ASP A 49 52.00 -21.20 -46.24
C ASP A 49 51.35 -20.29 -45.19
N TRP A 50 50.68 -19.22 -45.64
CA TRP A 50 49.97 -18.27 -44.79
C TRP A 50 48.63 -18.81 -44.25
N MET A 51 48.09 -19.91 -44.80
CA MET A 51 46.77 -20.42 -44.43
C MET A 51 46.70 -20.82 -42.96
N ILE A 52 47.56 -21.74 -42.49
CA ILE A 52 47.62 -22.18 -41.09
C ILE A 52 48.70 -21.37 -40.34
N SER A 53 48.44 -20.07 -40.20
CA SER A 53 49.28 -19.15 -39.44
C SER A 53 48.54 -18.61 -38.21
N GLU A 54 49.27 -18.31 -37.13
CA GLU A 54 48.72 -17.80 -35.86
C GLU A 54 47.95 -16.47 -36.02
N LYS A 55 48.19 -15.73 -37.11
CA LYS A 55 47.50 -14.47 -37.43
C LYS A 55 46.45 -14.59 -38.55
N SER A 56 46.23 -15.79 -39.08
CA SER A 56 45.35 -16.00 -40.24
C SER A 56 43.88 -15.99 -39.83
N LEU A 57 43.17 -14.92 -40.20
CA LEU A 57 41.71 -14.84 -40.04
C LEU A 57 40.97 -15.86 -40.92
N VAL A 58 41.60 -16.31 -42.01
CA VAL A 58 41.04 -17.34 -42.89
C VAL A 58 40.99 -18.68 -42.17
N PHE A 59 42.06 -19.08 -41.49
CA PHE A 59 42.02 -20.33 -40.72
C PHE A 59 41.09 -20.25 -39.52
N LEU A 60 41.04 -19.09 -38.84
CA LEU A 60 40.02 -18.84 -37.82
C LEU A 60 38.60 -19.03 -38.40
N SER A 61 38.31 -18.46 -39.57
CA SER A 61 37.00 -18.63 -40.22
C SER A 61 36.69 -20.07 -40.61
N MET A 62 37.70 -20.89 -40.94
CA MET A 62 37.52 -22.32 -41.18
C MET A 62 37.15 -23.04 -39.88
N LEU A 63 37.85 -22.78 -38.79
CA LEU A 63 37.51 -23.36 -37.47
C LEU A 63 36.10 -22.97 -37.02
N LEU A 64 35.72 -21.71 -37.21
CA LEU A 64 34.40 -21.20 -36.81
C LEU A 64 33.25 -21.78 -37.65
N SER A 65 33.51 -22.16 -38.91
CA SER A 65 32.52 -22.86 -39.74
C SER A 65 32.17 -24.26 -39.24
N LEU A 66 33.05 -24.89 -38.43
CA LEU A 66 32.77 -26.16 -37.76
C LEU A 66 31.75 -26.04 -36.61
N LEU A 67 31.48 -24.83 -36.11
CA LEU A 67 30.42 -24.59 -35.13
C LEU A 67 29.01 -24.52 -35.74
N SER A 68 28.88 -24.63 -37.07
CA SER A 68 27.58 -24.60 -37.73
C SER A 68 26.71 -25.79 -37.32
N PRO A 69 25.39 -25.63 -37.08
CA PRO A 69 24.49 -26.73 -36.72
C PRO A 69 24.28 -27.75 -37.85
N THR A 70 24.63 -27.40 -39.08
CA THR A 70 24.39 -28.20 -40.28
C THR A 70 25.57 -29.14 -40.58
N PHE A 71 25.28 -30.44 -40.74
CA PHE A 71 26.28 -31.47 -41.03
C PHE A 71 27.10 -31.20 -42.29
N GLU A 72 26.46 -30.82 -43.39
CA GLU A 72 27.15 -30.63 -44.69
C GLU A 72 28.19 -29.51 -44.65
N ILE A 73 27.89 -28.40 -43.97
CA ILE A 73 28.85 -27.29 -43.78
C ILE A 73 30.04 -27.76 -42.93
N ARG A 74 29.80 -28.51 -41.85
CA ARG A 74 30.88 -29.07 -41.03
C ARG A 74 31.74 -30.05 -41.83
N ARG A 75 31.15 -30.93 -42.63
CA ARG A 75 31.88 -31.86 -43.52
C ARG A 75 32.77 -31.11 -44.51
N LEU A 76 32.24 -30.08 -45.16
CA LEU A 76 33.00 -29.26 -46.11
C LEU A 76 34.12 -28.47 -45.43
N ALA A 77 33.88 -27.96 -44.22
CA ALA A 77 34.89 -27.26 -43.42
C ALA A 77 36.02 -28.19 -42.98
N VAL A 78 35.72 -29.42 -42.52
CA VAL A 78 36.74 -30.44 -42.22
C VAL A 78 37.55 -30.79 -43.47
N SER A 79 36.90 -30.98 -44.61
CA SER A 79 37.58 -31.25 -45.88
C SER A 79 38.50 -30.08 -46.30
N LEU A 80 38.08 -28.83 -46.05
CA LEU A 80 38.90 -27.66 -46.30
C LEU A 80 40.13 -27.60 -45.37
N ILE A 81 39.98 -27.98 -44.10
CA ILE A 81 41.07 -28.05 -43.12
C ILE A 81 42.07 -29.16 -43.50
N GLU A 82 41.58 -30.34 -43.90
CA GLU A 82 42.40 -31.45 -44.39
C GLU A 82 43.24 -31.02 -45.60
N LYS A 83 42.62 -30.38 -46.59
CA LYS A 83 43.32 -29.84 -47.76
C LYS A 83 44.28 -28.70 -47.43
N ALA A 84 43.96 -27.85 -46.46
CA ALA A 84 44.88 -26.82 -45.98
C ALA A 84 46.12 -27.42 -45.29
N LEU A 85 45.98 -28.55 -44.59
CA LEU A 85 47.09 -29.26 -43.95
C LEU A 85 48.00 -29.96 -44.95
N GLU A 86 47.46 -30.50 -46.05
CA GLU A 86 48.25 -31.10 -47.14
C GLU A 86 49.17 -30.07 -47.83
N VAL A 87 48.73 -28.82 -47.92
CA VAL A 87 49.42 -27.75 -48.63
C VAL A 87 50.34 -26.92 -47.72
N SER A 88 50.07 -26.88 -46.41
CA SER A 88 50.86 -26.10 -45.44
C SER A 88 52.12 -26.85 -44.97
N PRO A 89 53.25 -26.16 -44.73
CA PRO A 89 54.41 -26.79 -44.09
C PRO A 89 54.08 -27.27 -42.67
N LYS A 90 54.68 -28.41 -42.28
CA LYS A 90 54.57 -28.95 -40.92
C LYS A 90 55.24 -28.00 -39.93
N THR A 91 54.46 -27.13 -39.28
CA THR A 91 54.95 -26.17 -38.29
C THR A 91 54.69 -26.67 -36.87
N ARG A 92 55.56 -26.32 -35.90
CA ARG A 92 55.33 -26.57 -34.46
C ARG A 92 54.40 -25.51 -33.83
N SER A 93 53.39 -25.06 -34.56
CA SER A 93 52.41 -24.08 -34.06
C SER A 93 51.28 -24.78 -33.31
N GLY A 94 50.68 -24.09 -32.34
CA GLY A 94 49.53 -24.64 -31.61
C GLY A 94 48.32 -24.86 -32.51
N LEU A 95 48.08 -23.96 -33.46
CA LEU A 95 46.97 -24.08 -34.41
C LEU A 95 47.15 -25.26 -35.38
N TYR A 96 48.41 -25.58 -35.76
CA TYR A 96 48.70 -26.75 -36.57
C TYR A 96 48.41 -28.05 -35.81
N SER A 97 48.74 -28.14 -34.51
CA SER A 97 48.37 -29.32 -33.71
C SER A 97 46.86 -29.46 -33.51
N LEU A 98 46.15 -28.33 -33.36
CA LEU A 98 44.68 -28.34 -33.33
C LEU A 98 44.10 -28.84 -34.66
N ALA A 99 44.59 -28.35 -35.79
CA ALA A 99 44.16 -28.78 -37.11
C ALA A 99 44.38 -30.29 -37.32
N SER A 100 45.55 -30.82 -36.91
CA SER A 100 45.84 -32.25 -36.98
C SER A 100 44.84 -33.07 -36.15
N ASN A 101 44.59 -32.66 -34.91
CA ASN A 101 43.63 -33.35 -34.03
C ASN A 101 42.20 -33.33 -34.59
N ILE A 102 41.80 -32.24 -35.26
CA ILE A 102 40.48 -32.13 -35.91
C ILE A 102 40.36 -33.10 -37.09
N VAL A 103 41.41 -33.26 -37.89
CA VAL A 103 41.41 -34.21 -39.02
C VAL A 103 41.42 -35.66 -38.53
N ASP A 104 42.20 -35.96 -37.49
CA ASP A 104 42.24 -37.27 -36.86
C ASP A 104 40.86 -37.69 -36.32
N GLN A 105 40.03 -36.73 -35.90
CA GLN A 105 38.66 -36.93 -35.41
C GLN A 105 37.59 -36.35 -36.35
N SER A 106 37.88 -36.32 -37.65
CA SER A 106 37.04 -35.70 -38.69
C SER A 106 35.58 -36.18 -38.69
N ALA A 107 35.35 -37.47 -38.46
CA ALA A 107 34.00 -38.05 -38.42
C ALA A 107 33.17 -37.52 -37.23
N GLU A 108 33.78 -37.45 -36.04
CA GLU A 108 33.11 -37.02 -34.81
C GLU A 108 32.78 -35.52 -34.86
N VAL A 109 33.74 -34.70 -35.30
CA VAL A 109 33.58 -33.24 -35.47
C VAL A 109 32.55 -32.91 -36.56
N ALA A 110 32.47 -33.70 -37.62
CA ALA A 110 31.45 -33.50 -38.65
C ALA A 110 30.04 -33.83 -38.12
N THR A 111 29.89 -34.85 -37.28
CA THR A 111 28.59 -35.26 -36.73
C THR A 111 28.06 -34.34 -35.64
N ASP A 112 28.92 -33.83 -34.75
CA ASP A 112 28.51 -33.10 -33.55
C ASP A 112 29.47 -31.93 -33.26
N SER A 113 28.90 -30.72 -33.17
CA SER A 113 29.64 -29.50 -32.89
C SER A 113 30.18 -29.42 -31.45
N GLU A 114 29.58 -30.14 -30.50
CA GLU A 114 30.06 -30.17 -29.11
C GLU A 114 31.41 -30.91 -28.98
N GLN A 115 31.65 -31.92 -29.82
CA GLN A 115 32.93 -32.65 -29.86
C GLN A 115 34.09 -31.72 -30.21
N LEU A 116 33.86 -30.72 -31.07
CA LEU A 116 34.88 -29.71 -31.37
C LEU A 116 35.27 -28.91 -30.13
N VAL A 117 34.30 -28.47 -29.33
CA VAL A 117 34.56 -27.68 -28.12
C VAL A 117 35.32 -28.51 -27.07
N LEU A 118 34.97 -29.80 -26.93
CA LEU A 118 35.69 -30.74 -26.08
C LEU A 118 37.13 -30.99 -26.56
N LEU A 119 37.34 -31.09 -27.87
CA LEU A 119 38.67 -31.22 -28.48
C LEU A 119 39.54 -30.00 -28.24
N VAL A 120 38.97 -28.79 -28.39
CA VAL A 120 39.66 -27.53 -28.09
C VAL A 120 40.03 -27.47 -26.61
N ALA A 121 39.16 -27.93 -25.71
CA ALA A 121 39.46 -28.00 -24.28
C ALA A 121 40.61 -28.98 -23.96
N LYS A 122 40.63 -30.17 -24.56
CA LYS A 122 41.74 -31.13 -24.44
C LYS A 122 43.04 -30.58 -25.04
N TRP A 123 42.96 -29.92 -26.19
CA TRP A 123 44.10 -29.28 -26.83
C TRP A 123 44.70 -28.19 -25.95
N GLN A 124 43.88 -27.35 -25.32
CA GLN A 124 44.33 -26.30 -24.40
C GLN A 124 45.18 -26.88 -23.26
N GLN A 125 44.80 -28.03 -22.69
CA GLN A 125 45.54 -28.66 -21.58
C GLN A 125 46.95 -29.12 -22.01
N GLY A 126 47.14 -29.43 -23.30
CA GLY A 126 48.44 -29.87 -23.85
C GLY A 126 49.35 -28.73 -24.31
N LEU A 127 48.90 -27.47 -24.29
CA LEU A 127 49.68 -26.32 -24.74
C LEU A 127 50.67 -25.84 -23.69
N LYS A 128 51.92 -25.59 -24.13
CA LYS A 128 52.97 -24.94 -23.33
C LYS A 128 53.08 -23.43 -23.58
N LYS A 129 52.40 -22.93 -24.61
CA LYS A 129 52.40 -21.53 -25.05
C LYS A 129 51.00 -20.92 -24.83
N PRO A 130 50.87 -19.59 -24.72
CA PRO A 130 49.57 -18.93 -24.62
C PRO A 130 48.71 -19.29 -25.83
N ASN A 131 47.41 -19.49 -25.60
CA ASN A 131 46.48 -19.89 -26.64
C ASN A 131 46.33 -18.78 -27.68
N SER A 132 46.72 -19.07 -28.93
CA SER A 132 46.61 -18.13 -30.05
C SER A 132 45.16 -17.69 -30.29
N LEU A 133 44.15 -18.52 -30.00
CA LEU A 133 42.74 -18.14 -30.10
C LEU A 133 42.35 -17.06 -29.08
N LEU A 134 42.89 -17.12 -27.85
CA LEU A 134 42.68 -16.09 -26.82
C LEU A 134 43.37 -14.77 -27.19
N ALA A 135 44.54 -14.84 -27.83
CA ALA A 135 45.23 -13.67 -28.35
C ALA A 135 44.44 -12.99 -29.48
N LEU A 136 43.83 -13.78 -30.37
CA LEU A 136 42.98 -13.27 -31.46
C LEU A 136 41.67 -12.65 -30.95
N LEU A 137 41.12 -13.12 -29.83
CA LEU A 137 39.87 -12.58 -29.27
C LEU A 137 39.94 -11.08 -28.97
N ASN A 138 41.10 -10.59 -28.51
CA ASN A 138 41.32 -9.19 -28.14
C ASN A 138 42.01 -8.37 -29.24
N HIS A 139 42.18 -8.92 -30.44
CA HIS A 139 42.82 -8.21 -31.53
C HIS A 139 41.83 -7.25 -32.21
N SER A 140 42.28 -6.02 -32.51
CA SER A 140 41.43 -4.95 -33.08
C SER A 140 40.89 -5.28 -34.48
N GLU A 141 41.61 -6.10 -35.24
CA GLU A 141 41.21 -6.50 -36.60
C GLU A 141 40.12 -7.60 -36.64
N VAL A 142 39.72 -8.17 -35.49
CA VAL A 142 38.74 -9.27 -35.42
C VAL A 142 37.33 -8.72 -35.19
N PRO A 143 36.38 -8.92 -36.13
CA PRO A 143 34.99 -8.49 -35.97
C PRO A 143 34.27 -9.19 -34.80
N THR A 144 33.28 -8.51 -34.20
CA THR A 144 32.47 -9.03 -33.07
C THR A 144 31.88 -10.44 -33.29
N PRO A 145 31.37 -10.81 -34.47
CA PRO A 145 30.87 -12.18 -34.69
C PRO A 145 31.95 -13.25 -34.63
N LEU A 146 33.19 -12.93 -35.06
CA LEU A 146 34.31 -13.86 -34.93
C LEU A 146 34.78 -13.94 -33.47
N LYS A 147 34.74 -12.83 -32.72
CA LYS A 147 34.97 -12.83 -31.26
C LYS A 147 33.96 -13.74 -30.54
N LEU A 148 32.68 -13.71 -30.92
CA LEU A 148 31.64 -14.61 -30.42
C LEU A 148 31.95 -16.07 -30.73
N GLY A 149 32.30 -16.36 -31.98
CA GLY A 149 32.67 -17.71 -32.39
C GLY A 149 33.89 -18.25 -31.62
N ILE A 150 34.90 -17.41 -31.35
CA ILE A 150 36.05 -17.79 -30.52
C ILE A 150 35.59 -18.12 -29.09
N LEU A 151 34.69 -17.32 -28.50
CA LEU A 151 34.16 -17.62 -27.16
C LEU A 151 33.37 -18.92 -27.12
N GLN A 152 32.61 -19.25 -28.17
CA GLN A 152 31.90 -20.53 -28.30
C GLN A 152 32.87 -21.72 -28.41
N LEU A 153 33.94 -21.60 -29.22
CA LEU A 153 34.98 -22.64 -29.30
C LEU A 153 35.67 -22.88 -27.94
N VAL A 154 35.81 -21.83 -27.14
CA VAL A 154 36.54 -21.82 -25.88
C VAL A 154 35.56 -21.87 -24.69
N ALA A 155 34.31 -22.29 -24.90
CA ALA A 155 33.29 -22.33 -23.86
C ALA A 155 33.69 -23.27 -22.71
N GLN A 156 34.15 -24.49 -23.03
CA GLN A 156 34.58 -25.50 -22.05
C GLN A 156 35.99 -25.26 -21.48
N VAL A 157 36.65 -24.15 -21.84
CA VAL A 157 37.98 -23.81 -21.35
C VAL A 157 37.85 -22.87 -20.15
N GLY A 158 37.82 -23.47 -18.96
CA GLY A 158 37.69 -22.75 -17.68
C GLY A 158 38.96 -22.12 -17.12
N THR A 159 40.01 -21.87 -17.92
CA THR A 159 41.27 -21.29 -17.42
C THR A 159 41.14 -19.81 -17.06
N LYS A 160 41.98 -19.31 -16.14
CA LYS A 160 42.03 -17.89 -15.76
C LYS A 160 42.21 -16.96 -16.97
N GLU A 161 43.19 -17.25 -17.83
CA GLU A 161 43.50 -16.47 -19.04
C GLU A 161 42.32 -16.40 -20.02
N SER A 162 41.54 -17.49 -20.10
CA SER A 162 40.37 -17.62 -20.96
C SER A 162 39.21 -16.76 -20.48
N LEU A 163 39.08 -16.56 -19.16
CA LEU A 163 38.10 -15.66 -18.58
C LEU A 163 38.55 -14.20 -18.67
N GLU A 164 39.81 -13.86 -18.36
CA GLU A 164 40.35 -12.49 -18.50
C GLU A 164 40.25 -11.99 -19.95
N SER A 165 40.48 -12.88 -20.92
CA SER A 165 40.36 -12.54 -22.33
C SER A 165 38.91 -12.31 -22.75
N ALA A 166 37.94 -13.02 -22.18
CA ALA A 166 36.51 -12.81 -22.42
C ALA A 166 36.01 -11.50 -21.79
N VAL A 167 36.45 -11.23 -20.56
CA VAL A 167 36.16 -10.00 -19.81
C VAL A 167 36.63 -8.77 -20.58
N ARG A 168 37.86 -8.80 -21.12
CA ARG A 168 38.41 -7.70 -21.91
C ARG A 168 37.58 -7.41 -23.17
N ALA A 169 37.19 -8.46 -23.91
CA ALA A 169 36.36 -8.32 -25.10
C ALA A 169 34.96 -7.77 -24.81
N VAL A 170 34.38 -8.09 -23.64
CA VAL A 170 33.06 -7.57 -23.23
C VAL A 170 33.15 -6.17 -22.62
N SER A 171 34.24 -5.84 -21.92
CA SER A 171 34.48 -4.49 -21.39
C SER A 171 34.45 -3.47 -22.52
N GLU A 172 35.15 -3.74 -23.63
CA GLU A 172 35.11 -2.90 -24.83
C GLU A 172 33.67 -2.63 -25.32
N VAL A 173 32.80 -3.65 -25.28
CA VAL A 173 31.41 -3.54 -25.75
C VAL A 173 30.50 -2.80 -24.77
N LEU A 174 30.77 -2.91 -23.46
CA LEU A 174 30.03 -2.22 -22.41
C LEU A 174 30.50 -0.77 -22.22
N ASP A 175 31.77 -0.48 -22.51
CA ASP A 175 32.42 0.85 -22.39
C ASP A 175 32.15 1.76 -23.60
N GLU A 176 31.71 1.22 -24.73
CA GLU A 176 31.31 2.01 -25.91
C GLU A 176 30.06 2.88 -25.61
N ASP A 177 30.31 4.13 -25.16
CA ASP A 177 29.46 5.32 -24.96
C ASP A 177 28.58 5.42 -23.69
N ASP A 178 29.05 6.27 -22.76
CA ASP A 178 28.41 6.88 -21.57
C ASP A 178 27.24 7.85 -21.88
N ARG A 179 26.52 7.67 -23.00
CA ARG A 179 25.42 8.57 -23.37
C ARG A 179 24.10 8.01 -22.85
N ASP A 180 23.36 8.84 -22.12
CA ASP A 180 22.07 8.57 -21.46
C ASP A 180 20.96 7.96 -22.35
N VAL A 181 21.17 7.89 -23.66
CA VAL A 181 20.31 7.21 -24.64
C VAL A 181 21.18 6.32 -25.54
N ALA A 182 21.69 5.23 -24.98
CA ALA A 182 22.48 4.28 -25.76
C ALA A 182 21.57 3.41 -26.65
N PRO A 183 21.91 3.22 -27.95
CA PRO A 183 21.15 2.36 -28.84
C PRO A 183 21.15 0.90 -28.36
N PRO A 184 20.13 0.09 -28.73
CA PRO A 184 20.10 -1.33 -28.40
C PRO A 184 21.36 -2.03 -28.95
N LEU A 185 21.86 -3.00 -28.20
CA LEU A 185 23.00 -3.80 -28.62
C LEU A 185 22.62 -4.60 -29.87
N SER A 186 23.54 -4.66 -30.84
CA SER A 186 23.39 -5.54 -32.00
C SER A 186 23.38 -7.01 -31.56
N ALA A 187 22.74 -7.90 -32.32
CA ALA A 187 22.61 -9.31 -31.98
C ALA A 187 23.96 -9.96 -31.60
N ALA A 188 25.00 -9.74 -32.42
CA ALA A 188 26.34 -10.27 -32.16
C ALA A 188 26.99 -9.70 -30.88
N LYS A 189 26.74 -8.43 -30.52
CA LYS A 189 27.24 -7.84 -29.26
C LYS A 189 26.49 -8.39 -28.05
N SER A 190 25.17 -8.58 -28.16
CA SER A 190 24.35 -9.20 -27.11
C SER A 190 24.77 -10.65 -26.84
N ASP A 191 24.95 -11.44 -27.89
CA ASP A 191 25.35 -12.84 -27.78
C ASP A 191 26.77 -12.98 -27.21
N LEU A 192 27.66 -12.03 -27.52
CA LEU A 192 29.02 -11.95 -26.93
C LEU A 192 28.95 -11.71 -25.41
N VAL A 193 28.14 -10.74 -24.98
CA VAL A 193 27.92 -10.46 -23.55
C VAL A 193 27.34 -11.69 -22.85
N GLN A 194 26.33 -12.32 -23.46
CA GLN A 194 25.71 -13.53 -22.93
C GLN A 194 26.71 -14.68 -22.79
N ALA A 195 27.49 -14.98 -23.82
CA ALA A 195 28.50 -16.04 -23.80
C ALA A 195 29.58 -15.81 -22.74
N CYS A 196 30.03 -14.57 -22.57
CA CYS A 196 30.99 -14.21 -21.53
C CYS A 196 30.40 -14.38 -20.12
N LEU A 197 29.18 -13.92 -19.89
CA LEU A 197 28.52 -14.05 -18.59
C LEU A 197 28.28 -15.52 -18.23
N PHE A 198 27.85 -16.37 -19.17
CA PHE A 198 27.70 -17.80 -18.91
C PHE A 198 29.01 -18.49 -18.51
N LYS A 199 30.15 -18.02 -19.05
CA LYS A 199 31.47 -18.52 -18.69
C LYS A 199 31.82 -18.29 -17.22
N TYR A 200 31.23 -17.29 -16.55
CA TYR A 200 31.36 -17.13 -15.10
C TYR A 200 30.74 -18.30 -14.31
N ALA A 201 29.67 -18.89 -14.82
CA ALA A 201 29.02 -20.03 -14.18
C ALA A 201 29.81 -21.33 -14.41
N GLU A 202 30.41 -21.50 -15.60
CA GLU A 202 31.10 -22.73 -16.01
C GLU A 202 32.60 -22.76 -15.69
N ALA A 203 33.20 -21.63 -15.27
CA ALA A 203 34.62 -21.55 -14.90
C ALA A 203 34.91 -22.26 -13.56
N ASP A 204 34.94 -23.60 -13.60
CA ASP A 204 35.17 -24.48 -12.44
C ASP A 204 36.58 -24.30 -11.84
N GLN A 205 37.58 -23.96 -12.68
CA GLN A 205 38.97 -23.78 -12.24
C GLN A 205 39.24 -22.41 -11.58
N VAL A 206 38.29 -21.48 -11.62
CA VAL A 206 38.41 -20.17 -10.96
C VAL A 206 37.82 -20.26 -9.56
N GLY A 207 38.69 -20.33 -8.55
CA GLY A 207 38.31 -20.43 -7.14
C GLY A 207 37.71 -19.13 -6.58
N ARG A 208 38.23 -17.96 -6.96
CA ARG A 208 37.65 -16.65 -6.64
C ARG A 208 37.55 -15.80 -7.90
N LEU A 209 36.40 -15.14 -8.10
CA LEU A 209 36.19 -14.26 -9.26
C LEU A 209 37.03 -12.98 -9.16
N ALA A 210 37.45 -12.60 -7.94
CA ALA A 210 38.36 -11.48 -7.70
C ALA A 210 39.79 -11.72 -8.22
N ASP A 211 40.19 -12.99 -8.43
CA ASP A 211 41.52 -13.33 -8.94
C ASP A 211 41.64 -13.06 -10.45
N VAL A 212 40.52 -12.72 -11.11
CA VAL A 212 40.39 -12.47 -12.54
C VAL A 212 40.22 -10.97 -12.75
N GLU A 213 41.17 -10.35 -13.44
CA GLU A 213 41.20 -8.91 -13.65
C GLU A 213 39.93 -8.43 -14.40
N GLY A 214 39.25 -7.41 -13.87
CA GLY A 214 38.08 -6.79 -14.48
C GLY A 214 36.76 -7.60 -14.42
N ALA A 215 36.76 -8.85 -13.95
CA ALA A 215 35.58 -9.72 -14.00
C ALA A 215 34.43 -9.24 -13.08
N VAL A 216 34.76 -8.78 -11.88
CA VAL A 216 33.76 -8.25 -10.93
C VAL A 216 33.18 -6.93 -11.44
N GLU A 217 34.03 -6.07 -11.98
CA GLU A 217 33.61 -4.75 -12.48
C GLU A 217 32.74 -4.88 -13.72
N THR A 218 33.06 -5.80 -14.63
CA THR A 218 32.20 -6.09 -15.79
C THR A 218 30.86 -6.69 -15.39
N LEU A 219 30.81 -7.55 -14.37
CA LEU A 219 29.55 -8.06 -13.83
C LEU A 219 28.71 -6.92 -13.21
N GLU A 220 29.34 -6.05 -12.42
CA GLU A 220 28.68 -4.87 -11.85
C GLU A 220 28.17 -3.91 -12.93
N ARG A 221 28.95 -3.65 -13.99
CA ARG A 221 28.53 -2.83 -15.14
C ARG A 221 27.39 -3.49 -15.91
N ALA A 222 27.45 -4.80 -16.16
CA ALA A 222 26.40 -5.53 -16.85
C ALA A 222 25.06 -5.51 -16.07
N LEU A 223 25.12 -5.62 -14.73
CA LEU A 223 23.94 -5.50 -13.87
C LEU A 223 23.32 -4.10 -13.92
N ARG A 224 24.15 -3.05 -13.99
CA ARG A 224 23.70 -1.65 -14.10
C ARG A 224 23.34 -1.20 -15.53
N CYS A 225 23.59 -2.02 -16.54
CA CYS A 225 23.43 -1.62 -17.94
C CYS A 225 21.94 -1.63 -18.35
N PRO A 226 21.36 -0.48 -18.73
CA PRO A 226 19.96 -0.38 -19.13
C PRO A 226 19.71 -0.78 -20.60
N ARG A 227 20.75 -1.10 -21.37
CA ARG A 227 20.65 -1.39 -22.81
C ARG A 227 19.81 -2.65 -23.06
N LEU A 228 19.00 -2.61 -24.12
CA LEU A 228 18.23 -3.76 -24.60
C LEU A 228 19.07 -4.64 -25.52
N CYS A 229 19.01 -5.94 -25.30
CA CYS A 229 19.49 -6.97 -26.21
C CYS A 229 18.39 -7.30 -27.21
N GLN A 230 18.70 -7.15 -28.51
CA GLN A 230 17.79 -7.47 -29.61
C GLN A 230 16.39 -6.84 -29.50
N GLY A 231 16.25 -5.74 -28.74
CA GLY A 231 14.98 -5.03 -28.52
C GLY A 231 13.99 -5.69 -27.55
N CYS A 232 14.32 -6.84 -26.93
CA CYS A 232 13.37 -7.64 -26.16
C CYS A 232 13.68 -7.73 -24.66
N GLU A 233 14.94 -7.94 -24.26
CA GLU A 233 15.34 -8.11 -22.85
C GLU A 233 16.54 -7.20 -22.51
N PRO A 234 16.60 -6.58 -21.32
CA PRO A 234 17.75 -5.77 -20.91
C PRO A 234 18.96 -6.64 -20.57
N VAL A 235 20.16 -6.08 -20.72
CA VAL A 235 21.43 -6.73 -20.31
C VAL A 235 21.41 -7.11 -18.83
N SER A 236 20.81 -6.28 -17.97
CA SER A 236 20.65 -6.56 -16.54
C SER A 236 19.93 -7.89 -16.27
N THR A 237 18.90 -8.24 -17.06
CA THR A 237 18.17 -9.51 -16.91
C THR A 237 19.02 -10.71 -17.28
N ILE A 238 19.86 -10.59 -18.31
CA ILE A 238 20.81 -11.64 -18.70
C ILE A 238 21.86 -11.82 -17.59
N ALA A 239 22.40 -10.73 -17.04
CA ALA A 239 23.33 -10.77 -15.92
C ALA A 239 22.71 -11.40 -14.66
N LEU A 240 21.45 -11.10 -14.34
CA LEU A 240 20.71 -11.69 -13.21
C LEU A 240 20.52 -13.21 -13.33
N ARG A 241 20.41 -13.76 -14.55
CA ARG A 241 20.31 -15.22 -14.77
C ARG A 241 21.58 -15.95 -14.33
N VAL A 242 22.74 -15.33 -14.57
CA VAL A 242 24.06 -15.87 -14.26
C VAL A 242 24.40 -15.81 -12.77
N VAL A 243 23.81 -14.88 -12.01
CA VAL A 243 23.97 -14.84 -10.56
C VAL A 243 23.54 -16.18 -9.96
N SER A 244 24.50 -17.03 -9.58
CA SER A 244 24.31 -18.35 -9.00
C SER A 244 24.81 -18.37 -7.55
N LYS A 245 24.44 -19.38 -6.76
CA LYS A 245 24.95 -19.52 -5.37
C LYS A 245 26.47 -19.66 -5.38
N GLU A 246 27.02 -20.39 -6.34
CA GLU A 246 28.45 -20.62 -6.50
C GLU A 246 29.18 -19.33 -6.90
N LEU A 247 28.62 -18.54 -7.82
CA LEU A 247 29.18 -17.25 -8.21
C LEU A 247 29.25 -16.28 -7.01
N VAL A 248 28.19 -16.22 -6.20
CA VAL A 248 28.17 -15.36 -5.00
C VAL A 248 29.21 -15.80 -3.98
N LEU A 249 29.45 -17.11 -3.82
CA LEU A 249 30.50 -17.64 -2.94
C LEU A 249 31.92 -17.33 -3.45
N LYS A 250 32.10 -17.21 -4.76
CA LYS A 250 33.38 -16.84 -5.40
C LYS A 250 33.72 -15.34 -5.26
N LEU A 251 32.79 -14.50 -4.79
CA LEU A 251 33.00 -13.06 -4.53
C LEU A 251 33.57 -12.82 -3.12
N SER A 252 34.35 -11.75 -2.95
CA SER A 252 34.79 -11.29 -1.63
C SER A 252 33.60 -10.75 -0.81
N LYS A 253 33.73 -10.67 0.53
CA LYS A 253 32.65 -10.17 1.40
C LYS A 253 32.22 -8.74 1.05
N GLU A 254 33.16 -7.86 0.74
CA GLU A 254 32.90 -6.47 0.33
C GLU A 254 32.12 -6.41 -0.99
N LYS A 255 32.43 -7.31 -1.94
CA LYS A 255 31.74 -7.39 -3.23
C LYS A 255 30.38 -8.09 -3.16
N GLN A 256 30.16 -8.93 -2.15
CA GLN A 256 28.83 -9.46 -1.84
C GLN A 256 27.90 -8.36 -1.30
N SER A 257 28.42 -7.40 -0.52
CA SER A 257 27.65 -6.22 -0.10
C SER A 257 27.32 -5.30 -1.27
N THR A 258 28.28 -4.97 -2.13
CA THR A 258 28.01 -4.13 -3.31
C THR A 258 27.02 -4.79 -4.27
N LEU A 259 27.12 -6.11 -4.47
CA LEU A 259 26.12 -6.86 -5.25
C LEU A 259 24.73 -6.77 -4.63
N LEU A 260 24.61 -6.85 -3.30
CA LEU A 260 23.33 -6.72 -2.61
C LEU A 260 22.74 -5.32 -2.78
N GLU A 261 23.55 -4.27 -2.69
CA GLU A 261 23.12 -2.89 -2.97
C GLU A 261 22.61 -2.74 -4.40
N ILE A 262 23.38 -3.21 -5.40
CA ILE A 262 22.96 -3.18 -6.81
C ILE A 262 21.65 -3.94 -7.03
N LEU A 263 21.46 -5.10 -6.40
CA LEU A 263 20.22 -5.86 -6.51
C LEU A 263 19.03 -5.16 -5.84
N LEU A 264 19.27 -4.36 -4.80
CA LEU A 264 18.23 -3.56 -4.16
C LEU A 264 17.87 -2.34 -5.02
N ASP A 265 18.86 -1.64 -5.58
CA ASP A 265 18.65 -0.51 -6.50
C ASP A 265 17.88 -0.98 -7.75
N LEU A 266 18.30 -2.10 -8.35
CA LEU A 266 17.58 -2.72 -9.46
C LEU A 266 16.16 -3.14 -9.09
N ALA A 267 15.89 -3.51 -7.83
CA ALA A 267 14.52 -3.84 -7.40
C ALA A 267 13.60 -2.61 -7.33
N GLN A 268 14.16 -1.41 -7.14
CA GLN A 268 13.41 -0.15 -7.11
C GLN A 268 13.03 0.32 -8.53
N GLU A 269 13.94 0.12 -9.50
CA GLU A 269 13.78 0.59 -10.88
C GLU A 269 13.23 -0.49 -11.84
N ALA A 270 13.11 -1.74 -11.39
CA ALA A 270 12.70 -2.87 -12.23
C ALA A 270 11.24 -2.78 -12.70
N SER A 271 11.03 -3.07 -13.99
CA SER A 271 9.71 -3.42 -14.52
C SER A 271 9.22 -4.76 -13.96
N GLU A 272 7.91 -5.03 -14.01
CA GLU A 272 7.29 -6.26 -13.48
C GLU A 272 8.00 -7.55 -13.94
N VAL A 273 8.50 -7.59 -15.18
CA VAL A 273 9.18 -8.74 -15.78
C VAL A 273 10.58 -8.96 -15.19
N GLN A 274 11.31 -7.88 -14.89
CA GLN A 274 12.66 -7.93 -14.33
C GLN A 274 12.64 -8.24 -12.83
N HIS A 275 11.58 -7.80 -12.14
CA HIS A 275 11.43 -7.92 -10.70
C HIS A 275 11.52 -9.38 -10.21
N ALA A 276 10.98 -10.34 -10.96
CA ALA A 276 11.08 -11.76 -10.64
C ALA A 276 12.54 -12.29 -10.71
N ALA A 277 13.32 -11.83 -11.69
CA ALA A 277 14.73 -12.20 -11.85
C ALA A 277 15.60 -11.60 -10.74
N VAL A 278 15.36 -10.34 -10.38
CA VAL A 278 16.02 -9.64 -9.27
C VAL A 278 15.77 -10.37 -7.95
N LEU A 279 14.52 -10.75 -7.67
CA LEU A 279 14.18 -11.51 -6.45
C LEU A 279 14.81 -12.90 -6.43
N LYS A 280 14.89 -13.59 -7.58
CA LYS A 280 15.59 -14.89 -7.68
C LYS A 280 17.08 -14.74 -7.40
N ALA A 281 17.70 -13.64 -7.83
CA ALA A 281 19.10 -13.32 -7.55
C ALA A 281 19.30 -12.94 -6.07
N LEU A 282 18.40 -12.13 -5.48
CA LEU A 282 18.42 -11.79 -4.05
C LEU A 282 18.34 -13.03 -3.17
N ARG A 283 17.49 -14.01 -3.50
CA ARG A 283 17.46 -15.31 -2.80
C ARG A 283 18.78 -16.08 -2.91
N LYS A 284 19.58 -15.87 -3.95
CA LYS A 284 20.88 -16.53 -4.10
C LYS A 284 21.97 -15.87 -3.26
N SER A 285 21.75 -14.62 -2.82
CA SER A 285 22.59 -13.98 -1.82
C SER A 285 22.49 -14.70 -0.47
N ALA A 286 23.65 -15.10 0.05
CA ALA A 286 23.73 -15.73 1.37
C ALA A 286 23.24 -14.78 2.48
N SER A 287 23.40 -13.48 2.31
CA SER A 287 22.99 -12.44 3.26
C SER A 287 21.48 -12.37 3.44
N TRP A 288 20.70 -12.48 2.35
CA TRP A 288 19.24 -12.46 2.40
C TRP A 288 18.67 -13.71 3.10
N ARG A 289 19.21 -14.89 2.77
CA ARG A 289 18.82 -16.13 3.46
C ARG A 289 19.18 -16.10 4.94
N ARG A 290 20.35 -15.56 5.28
CA ARG A 290 20.76 -15.37 6.68
C ARG A 290 19.78 -14.47 7.42
N ILE A 291 19.33 -13.36 6.82
CA ILE A 291 18.31 -12.48 7.41
C ILE A 291 17.02 -13.25 7.66
N LEU A 292 16.50 -14.00 6.68
CA LEU A 292 15.26 -14.79 6.86
C LEU A 292 15.40 -15.86 7.96
N ILE A 293 16.50 -16.61 7.97
CA ILE A 293 16.77 -17.63 9.00
C ILE A 293 16.89 -16.97 10.38
N LEU A 294 17.57 -15.81 10.47
CA LEU A 294 17.67 -15.07 11.73
C LEU A 294 16.29 -14.59 12.20
N LEU A 295 15.44 -14.09 11.31
CA LEU A 295 14.07 -13.68 11.65
C LEU A 295 13.23 -14.87 12.15
N GLU A 296 13.32 -16.03 11.50
CA GLU A 296 12.65 -17.28 11.92
C GLU A 296 13.17 -17.77 13.28
N VAL A 297 14.48 -17.66 13.55
CA VAL A 297 15.06 -17.97 14.86
C VAL A 297 14.57 -16.98 15.92
N VAL A 298 14.55 -15.67 15.62
CA VAL A 298 14.02 -14.63 16.52
C VAL A 298 12.54 -14.87 16.83
N GLN A 299 11.76 -15.33 15.85
CA GLN A 299 10.35 -15.66 16.02
C GLN A 299 10.13 -16.89 16.92
N SER A 300 11.00 -17.90 16.82
CA SER A 300 10.87 -19.15 17.60
C SER A 300 11.32 -19.03 19.06
N ARG A 301 12.13 -18.02 19.40
CA ARG A 301 12.63 -17.75 20.76
C ARG A 301 11.59 -16.95 21.55
N LYS A 302 11.20 -17.46 22.73
CA LYS A 302 10.22 -16.79 23.63
C LYS A 302 10.81 -15.68 24.51
N SER A 303 12.11 -15.71 24.75
CA SER A 303 12.82 -14.69 25.53
C SER A 303 14.22 -14.52 24.94
N ILE A 304 14.55 -13.27 24.61
CA ILE A 304 15.86 -12.85 24.11
C ILE A 304 16.35 -11.78 25.09
N ASP A 305 17.62 -11.83 25.46
CA ASP A 305 18.22 -10.80 26.31
C ASP A 305 18.40 -9.51 25.47
N GLU A 306 18.10 -8.34 26.06
CA GLU A 306 18.22 -7.03 25.38
C GLU A 306 17.42 -6.88 24.06
N VAL A 307 16.19 -7.40 24.00
CA VAL A 307 15.31 -7.32 22.80
C VAL A 307 15.16 -5.90 22.22
N GLN A 308 15.31 -4.87 23.06
CA GLN A 308 15.20 -3.46 22.65
C GLN A 308 16.22 -3.07 21.56
N LEU A 309 17.39 -3.72 21.51
CA LEU A 309 18.40 -3.47 20.47
C LEU A 309 17.95 -3.92 19.07
N LEU A 310 16.96 -4.82 18.98
CA LEU A 310 16.43 -5.33 17.72
C LEU A 310 15.43 -4.37 17.06
N VAL A 311 14.90 -3.37 17.77
CA VAL A 311 13.90 -2.43 17.26
C VAL A 311 14.42 -1.72 16.00
N GLY A 312 15.57 -1.02 16.10
CA GLY A 312 16.15 -0.28 14.96
C GLY A 312 16.43 -1.15 13.73
N PRO A 313 17.13 -2.30 13.87
CA PRO A 313 17.35 -3.22 12.76
C PRO A 313 16.07 -3.77 12.12
N LEU A 314 15.06 -4.15 12.92
CA LEU A 314 13.81 -4.72 12.42
C LEU A 314 12.99 -3.68 11.66
N TYR A 315 12.86 -2.45 12.16
CA TYR A 315 12.17 -1.40 11.44
C TYR A 315 12.98 -0.86 10.25
N GLY A 316 14.31 -0.90 10.30
CA GLY A 316 15.17 -0.68 9.13
C GLY A 316 14.91 -1.72 8.02
N LEU A 317 14.74 -2.99 8.39
CA LEU A 317 14.32 -4.05 7.47
C LEU A 317 12.88 -3.84 6.97
N LEU A 318 11.97 -3.39 7.83
CA LEU A 318 10.60 -3.06 7.43
C LEU A 318 10.58 -1.95 6.39
N LYS A 319 11.36 -0.88 6.58
CA LYS A 319 11.47 0.23 5.61
C LYS A 319 11.99 -0.25 4.26
N ARG A 320 13.07 -1.04 4.24
CA ARG A 320 13.59 -1.67 3.02
C ARG A 320 12.57 -2.61 2.38
N SER A 321 11.80 -3.35 3.18
CA SER A 321 10.73 -4.19 2.65
C SER A 321 9.60 -3.40 2.00
N LEU A 322 9.32 -2.17 2.46
CA LEU A 322 8.33 -1.27 1.85
C LEU A 322 8.81 -0.66 0.53
N GLU A 323 10.12 -0.56 0.32
CA GLU A 323 10.74 -0.11 -0.94
C GLU A 323 10.64 -1.19 -2.03
N LEU A 324 10.48 -2.46 -1.66
CA LEU A 324 10.44 -3.62 -2.58
C LEU A 324 9.08 -3.89 -3.27
N GLY A 325 8.07 -3.02 -3.13
CA GLY A 325 6.78 -3.13 -3.85
C GLY A 325 5.88 -4.33 -3.46
N SER A 326 4.73 -4.52 -4.12
CA SER A 326 3.69 -5.51 -3.74
C SER A 326 3.94 -6.95 -4.21
N SER A 327 5.20 -7.43 -4.12
CA SER A 327 5.53 -8.82 -4.47
C SER A 327 5.22 -9.79 -3.31
N PRO A 328 4.76 -11.03 -3.58
CA PRO A 328 4.50 -12.03 -2.54
C PRO A 328 5.73 -12.36 -1.69
N SER A 329 6.95 -12.17 -2.22
CA SER A 329 8.19 -12.39 -1.46
C SER A 329 8.55 -11.22 -0.54
N ALA A 330 8.29 -9.98 -0.98
CA ALA A 330 8.42 -8.80 -0.14
C ALA A 330 7.37 -8.84 0.98
N GLU A 331 6.16 -9.32 0.65
CA GLU A 331 5.09 -9.54 1.61
C GLU A 331 5.47 -10.60 2.67
N TYR A 332 6.09 -11.71 2.25
CA TYR A 332 6.62 -12.69 3.20
C TYR A 332 7.68 -12.09 4.13
N LEU A 333 8.63 -11.29 3.63
CA LEU A 333 9.61 -10.61 4.49
C LEU A 333 8.92 -9.66 5.48
N ARG A 334 7.96 -8.84 5.01
CA ARG A 334 7.17 -7.95 5.89
C ARG A 334 6.52 -8.75 7.00
N GLN A 335 5.89 -9.87 6.67
CA GLN A 335 5.25 -10.74 7.65
C GLN A 335 6.24 -11.32 8.65
N CYS A 336 7.40 -11.80 8.21
CA CYS A 336 8.45 -12.28 9.12
C CYS A 336 8.88 -11.16 10.10
N VAL A 337 9.20 -9.97 9.57
CA VAL A 337 9.61 -8.82 10.40
C VAL A 337 8.52 -8.40 11.38
N LEU A 338 7.28 -8.22 10.91
CA LEU A 338 6.14 -7.82 11.74
C LEU A 338 5.79 -8.88 12.78
N THR A 339 5.92 -10.15 12.44
CA THR A 339 5.68 -11.25 13.39
C THR A 339 6.77 -11.30 14.45
N SER A 340 8.04 -11.06 14.08
CA SER A 340 9.13 -10.91 15.06
C SER A 340 8.89 -9.73 16.01
N LEU A 341 8.48 -8.57 15.49
CA LEU A 341 8.15 -7.39 16.31
C LEU A 341 6.99 -7.69 17.27
N ARG A 342 5.93 -8.33 16.79
CA ARG A 342 4.77 -8.69 17.61
C ARG A 342 5.11 -9.74 18.67
N ALA A 343 5.87 -10.77 18.32
CA ALA A 343 6.22 -11.86 19.24
C ALA A 343 6.92 -11.34 20.51
N HIS A 344 7.72 -10.29 20.37
CA HIS A 344 8.44 -9.66 21.48
C HIS A 344 7.78 -8.37 21.99
N SER A 345 6.55 -8.05 21.54
CA SER A 345 5.81 -6.84 21.92
C SER A 345 6.61 -5.54 21.76
N LEU A 346 7.41 -5.44 20.71
CA LEU A 346 8.25 -4.27 20.43
C LEU A 346 7.42 -3.14 19.79
N SER A 347 7.20 -2.07 20.56
CA SER A 347 6.52 -0.85 20.11
C SER A 347 7.30 -0.13 18.99
N ALA A 348 6.60 0.61 18.14
CA ALA A 348 7.23 1.44 17.13
C ALA A 348 7.77 2.73 17.75
N PRO A 349 9.04 3.10 17.52
CA PRO A 349 9.51 4.42 17.92
C PRO A 349 8.76 5.48 17.10
N ARG A 350 8.60 6.70 17.67
CA ARG A 350 7.82 7.79 17.06
C ARG A 350 8.12 8.04 15.57
N LYS A 351 9.39 7.94 15.17
CA LYS A 351 9.84 8.17 13.79
C LYS A 351 9.39 7.09 12.79
N GLU A 352 9.03 5.91 13.27
CA GLU A 352 8.75 4.73 12.45
C GLU A 352 7.25 4.36 12.45
N LEU A 353 6.41 5.10 13.19
CA LEU A 353 4.94 5.01 13.13
C LEU A 353 4.41 5.19 11.69
N ALA A 354 5.01 6.11 10.94
CA ALA A 354 4.70 6.31 9.53
C ALA A 354 4.98 5.06 8.67
N SER A 355 5.98 4.25 9.02
CA SER A 355 6.29 3.00 8.30
C SER A 355 5.21 1.95 8.50
N LEU A 356 4.65 1.83 9.72
CA LEU A 356 3.52 0.94 9.99
C LEU A 356 2.27 1.38 9.20
N VAL A 357 1.95 2.67 9.21
CA VAL A 357 0.82 3.18 8.42
C VAL A 357 1.04 2.99 6.92
N LYS A 358 2.28 3.18 6.43
CA LYS A 358 2.64 2.86 5.04
C LYS A 358 2.47 1.36 4.74
N CYS A 359 2.81 0.46 5.67
CA CYS A 359 2.55 -0.98 5.52
C CYS A 359 1.07 -1.29 5.34
N LEU A 360 0.17 -0.65 6.11
CA LEU A 360 -1.28 -0.83 5.97
C LEU A 360 -1.77 -0.44 4.57
N ARG A 361 -1.22 0.64 3.99
CA ARG A 361 -1.61 1.13 2.66
C ARG A 361 -1.08 0.28 1.51
N VAL A 362 0.12 -0.28 1.65
CA VAL A 362 0.81 -1.00 0.56
C VAL A 362 0.44 -2.49 0.53
N SER A 363 0.25 -3.10 1.70
CA SER A 363 -0.05 -4.54 1.79
C SER A 363 -1.51 -4.84 1.44
N GLN A 364 -1.72 -5.96 0.72
CA GLN A 364 -3.03 -6.55 0.46
C GLN A 364 -3.30 -7.83 1.27
N ASN A 365 -2.44 -8.15 2.25
CA ASN A 365 -2.60 -9.36 3.05
C ASN A 365 -3.23 -9.05 4.41
N ALA A 366 -4.39 -9.67 4.67
CA ALA A 366 -5.13 -9.51 5.92
C ALA A 366 -4.30 -9.87 7.17
N GLN A 367 -3.39 -10.85 7.09
CA GLN A 367 -2.51 -11.20 8.20
C GLN A 367 -1.51 -10.07 8.51
N THR A 368 -0.92 -9.48 7.47
CA THR A 368 -0.02 -8.34 7.59
C THR A 368 -0.73 -7.16 8.26
N HIS A 369 -1.98 -6.89 7.87
CA HIS A 369 -2.79 -5.86 8.50
C HIS A 369 -3.08 -6.15 9.98
N GLN A 370 -3.47 -7.37 10.33
CA GLN A 370 -3.66 -7.76 11.73
C GLN A 370 -2.39 -7.60 12.57
N LEU A 371 -1.21 -7.91 12.01
CA LEU A 371 0.07 -7.71 12.69
C LEU A 371 0.37 -6.22 12.89
N VAL A 372 0.18 -5.39 11.86
CA VAL A 372 0.41 -3.95 11.95
C VAL A 372 -0.56 -3.29 12.92
N LEU A 373 -1.86 -3.61 12.87
CA LEU A 373 -2.85 -3.10 13.82
C LEU A 373 -2.50 -3.47 15.26
N SER A 374 -2.00 -4.69 15.50
CA SER A 374 -1.51 -5.09 16.82
C SER A 374 -0.32 -4.25 17.29
N LEU A 375 0.60 -3.89 16.39
CA LEU A 375 1.76 -3.04 16.72
C LEU A 375 1.36 -1.57 16.93
N LEU A 376 0.38 -1.07 16.16
CA LEU A 376 -0.22 0.25 16.39
C LEU A 376 -0.93 0.30 17.75
N ASN A 377 -1.61 -0.76 18.16
CA ASN A 377 -2.23 -0.85 19.49
C ASN A 377 -1.21 -0.82 20.63
N LEU A 378 -0.03 -1.44 20.45
CA LEU A 378 1.07 -1.32 21.41
C LEU A 378 1.60 0.12 21.45
N SER A 379 1.79 0.73 20.28
CA SER A 379 2.31 2.09 20.16
C SER A 379 1.33 3.16 20.70
N ALA A 380 0.02 2.92 20.57
CA ALA A 380 -1.04 3.79 21.10
C ALA A 380 -0.99 3.92 22.62
N ARG A 381 -0.47 2.91 23.33
CA ARG A 381 -0.29 2.95 24.80
C ARG A 381 0.87 3.84 25.23
N GLU A 382 1.82 4.10 24.34
CA GLU A 382 3.02 4.91 24.61
C GLU A 382 2.88 6.33 24.06
N PHE A 383 2.30 6.49 22.86
CA PHE A 383 2.21 7.76 22.12
C PHE A 383 0.82 7.92 21.45
N PRO A 384 -0.27 8.12 22.22
CA PRO A 384 -1.63 8.15 21.66
C PRO A 384 -1.83 9.27 20.63
N ASP A 385 -1.36 10.49 20.91
CA ASP A 385 -1.54 11.65 20.01
C ASP A 385 -0.82 11.48 18.67
N ASP A 386 0.40 10.93 18.69
CA ASP A 386 1.18 10.67 17.48
C ASP A 386 0.51 9.59 16.62
N VAL A 387 0.00 8.51 17.24
CA VAL A 387 -0.72 7.45 16.52
C VAL A 387 -2.01 8.00 15.90
N LEU A 388 -2.76 8.82 16.63
CA LEU A 388 -3.98 9.48 16.17
C LEU A 388 -3.73 10.30 14.89
N HIS A 389 -2.66 11.10 14.88
CA HIS A 389 -2.27 11.92 13.71
C HIS A 389 -1.83 11.06 12.51
N HIS A 390 -1.15 9.94 12.75
CA HIS A 390 -0.76 9.04 11.66
C HIS A 390 -1.95 8.22 11.13
N VAL A 391 -2.94 7.88 11.97
CA VAL A 391 -4.15 7.16 11.55
C VAL A 391 -5.05 8.03 10.65
N THR A 392 -5.03 9.37 10.81
CA THR A 392 -5.76 10.29 9.91
C THR A 392 -5.43 10.04 8.44
N SER A 393 -4.16 9.74 8.18
CA SER A 393 -3.63 9.48 6.86
C SER A 393 -4.04 8.12 6.26
N VAL A 394 -4.62 7.21 7.06
CA VAL A 394 -5.28 5.98 6.58
C VAL A 394 -6.63 6.31 5.94
N PHE A 395 -7.29 7.40 6.35
CA PHE A 395 -8.58 7.79 5.78
C PHE A 395 -8.42 8.47 4.41
N THR A 396 -7.36 9.27 4.22
CA THR A 396 -7.05 9.87 2.90
C THR A 396 -6.70 8.79 1.86
N PHE A 397 -6.12 7.66 2.29
CA PHE A 397 -5.89 6.50 1.42
C PHE A 397 -7.18 5.94 0.80
N MET A 398 -8.34 6.09 1.44
CA MET A 398 -9.63 5.67 0.87
C MET A 398 -10.06 6.51 -0.35
N GLY A 399 -9.52 7.72 -0.52
CA GLY A 399 -9.88 8.65 -1.59
C GLY A 399 -8.94 8.66 -2.81
N MET A 400 -7.75 8.04 -2.71
CA MET A 400 -6.69 8.18 -3.72
C MET A 400 -6.55 7.01 -4.71
N ASN A 401 -7.16 5.85 -4.44
CA ASN A 401 -7.00 4.67 -5.31
C ASN A 401 -8.09 4.65 -6.40
N LEU A 402 -7.71 4.99 -7.64
CA LEU A 402 -8.59 5.20 -8.81
C LEU A 402 -9.45 4.00 -9.26
N LEU A 403 -9.35 2.82 -8.64
CA LEU A 403 -10.04 1.59 -9.07
C LEU A 403 -11.10 1.15 -8.04
N ARG A 404 -12.36 1.07 -8.50
CA ARG A 404 -13.56 0.65 -7.72
C ARG A 404 -13.46 -0.74 -7.06
N GLN A 405 -12.45 -1.56 -7.39
CA GLN A 405 -12.21 -2.88 -6.77
C GLN A 405 -11.25 -2.84 -5.58
N ASP A 406 -10.25 -1.95 -5.58
CA ASP A 406 -9.36 -1.71 -4.43
C ASP A 406 -10.10 -0.95 -3.29
N ASP A 407 -11.23 -0.35 -3.64
CA ASP A 407 -12.11 0.43 -2.79
C ASP A 407 -12.80 -0.37 -1.68
N ASN A 408 -13.27 -1.59 -1.96
CA ASN A 408 -13.95 -2.40 -0.94
C ASN A 408 -12.96 -3.00 0.06
N TYR A 409 -11.77 -3.38 -0.43
CA TYR A 409 -10.69 -3.88 0.41
C TYR A 409 -10.14 -2.78 1.31
N SER A 410 -9.76 -1.62 0.75
CA SER A 410 -9.30 -0.46 1.54
C SER A 410 -10.32 -0.02 2.59
N PHE A 411 -11.61 -0.06 2.26
CA PHE A 411 -12.69 0.19 3.21
C PHE A 411 -12.70 -0.81 4.38
N GLN A 412 -12.54 -2.11 4.13
CA GLN A 412 -12.45 -3.12 5.20
C GLN A 412 -11.25 -2.88 6.12
N VAL A 413 -10.09 -2.52 5.58
CA VAL A 413 -8.89 -2.20 6.38
C VAL A 413 -9.13 -1.01 7.29
N VAL A 414 -9.80 0.04 6.79
CA VAL A 414 -10.15 1.21 7.60
C VAL A 414 -11.14 0.85 8.70
N MET A 415 -12.19 0.10 8.38
CA MET A 415 -13.18 -0.33 9.37
C MET A 415 -12.52 -1.16 10.48
N GLN A 416 -11.63 -2.07 10.12
CA GLN A 416 -10.86 -2.86 11.09
C GLN A 416 -9.91 -1.98 11.92
N THR A 417 -9.34 -0.92 11.32
CA THR A 417 -8.51 0.06 12.04
C THR A 417 -9.34 0.79 13.10
N VAL A 418 -10.55 1.24 12.76
CA VAL A 418 -11.47 1.88 13.71
C VAL A 418 -11.85 0.91 14.83
N GLU A 419 -12.21 -0.33 14.51
CA GLU A 419 -12.59 -1.35 15.50
C GLU A 419 -11.48 -1.72 16.48
N THR A 420 -10.21 -1.59 16.08
CA THR A 420 -9.07 -2.10 16.87
C THR A 420 -8.23 -1.00 17.52
N VAL A 421 -8.00 0.12 16.83
CA VAL A 421 -7.10 1.19 17.29
C VAL A 421 -7.83 2.22 18.12
N VAL A 422 -9.07 2.59 17.76
CA VAL A 422 -9.85 3.59 18.52
C VAL A 422 -10.06 3.16 19.98
N PRO A 423 -10.46 1.91 20.29
CA PRO A 423 -10.58 1.46 21.68
C PRO A 423 -9.24 1.51 22.44
N ALA A 424 -8.13 1.19 21.77
CA ALA A 424 -6.80 1.23 22.37
C ALA A 424 -6.36 2.67 22.70
N LEU A 425 -6.71 3.64 21.85
CA LEU A 425 -6.46 5.06 22.07
C LEU A 425 -7.29 5.61 23.24
N LEU A 426 -8.58 5.27 23.31
CA LEU A 426 -9.44 5.68 24.43
C LEU A 426 -8.95 5.09 25.76
N GLN A 427 -8.51 3.83 25.77
CA GLN A 427 -7.93 3.22 26.96
C GLN A 427 -6.61 3.88 27.38
N ALA A 428 -5.80 4.35 26.42
CA ALA A 428 -4.55 5.05 26.70
C ALA A 428 -4.79 6.46 27.25
N CYS A 429 -5.80 7.18 26.73
CA CYS A 429 -6.16 8.53 27.15
C CYS A 429 -7.01 8.57 28.45
N GLY A 430 -7.81 7.53 28.72
CA GLY A 430 -8.74 7.45 29.88
C GLY A 430 -8.11 7.03 31.21
N ARG A 431 -6.80 7.20 31.41
CA ARG A 431 -6.11 6.86 32.68
C ARG A 431 -6.46 7.80 33.85
N GLU A 432 -7.15 8.91 33.59
CA GLU A 432 -7.61 9.87 34.62
C GLU A 432 -9.15 9.96 34.61
N ALA A 433 -9.77 9.92 35.80
CA ALA A 433 -11.21 9.71 36.02
C ALA A 433 -12.15 10.82 35.51
N THR A 434 -11.61 11.88 34.91
CA THR A 434 -12.34 13.01 34.30
C THR A 434 -12.22 13.06 32.78
N ALA A 435 -11.54 12.10 32.16
CA ALA A 435 -11.03 12.20 30.78
C ALA A 435 -11.78 11.34 29.72
N SER A 436 -12.96 10.77 30.00
CA SER A 436 -13.67 10.01 28.93
C SER A 436 -14.13 10.93 27.81
N ASP A 437 -14.75 12.06 28.14
CA ASP A 437 -15.40 12.92 27.16
C ASP A 437 -14.38 13.74 26.37
N GLU A 438 -13.29 14.20 27.01
CA GLU A 438 -12.18 14.90 26.33
C GLU A 438 -11.37 13.97 25.42
N ALA A 439 -11.12 12.73 25.83
CA ALA A 439 -10.45 11.74 24.98
C ALA A 439 -11.32 11.33 23.80
N VAL A 440 -12.63 11.14 24.03
CA VAL A 440 -13.58 10.88 22.94
C VAL A 440 -13.64 12.08 22.01
N ALA A 441 -13.64 13.30 22.54
CA ALA A 441 -13.60 14.52 21.74
C ALA A 441 -12.32 14.63 20.90
N SER A 442 -11.14 14.32 21.45
CA SER A 442 -9.88 14.40 20.67
C SER A 442 -9.87 13.38 19.53
N VAL A 443 -10.37 12.17 19.78
CA VAL A 443 -10.50 11.12 18.76
C VAL A 443 -11.50 11.52 17.69
N THR A 444 -12.73 11.85 18.08
CA THR A 444 -13.80 12.22 17.14
C THR A 444 -13.45 13.43 16.29
N ARG A 445 -12.69 14.40 16.84
CA ARG A 445 -12.27 15.60 16.10
C ARG A 445 -11.42 15.27 14.88
N VAL A 446 -10.50 14.32 14.99
CA VAL A 446 -9.66 13.88 13.86
C VAL A 446 -10.49 13.26 12.72
N PHE A 447 -11.60 12.59 13.04
CA PHE A 447 -12.51 12.05 12.01
C PHE A 447 -13.36 13.15 11.37
N VAL A 448 -13.84 14.11 12.16
CA VAL A 448 -14.63 15.26 11.67
C VAL A 448 -13.77 16.16 10.78
N ASP A 449 -12.51 16.42 11.16
CA ASP A 449 -11.57 17.23 10.37
C ASP A 449 -11.26 16.58 9.01
N ALA A 450 -11.17 15.25 8.96
CA ALA A 450 -10.94 14.45 7.75
C ALA A 450 -12.21 14.20 6.92
N PHE A 451 -13.38 14.76 7.29
CA PHE A 451 -14.66 14.49 6.61
C PHE A 451 -14.62 14.76 5.10
N GLY A 452 -13.89 15.81 4.68
CA GLY A 452 -13.75 16.18 3.27
C GLY A 452 -12.95 15.16 2.44
N ASP A 453 -11.97 14.49 3.05
CA ASP A 453 -11.10 13.52 2.39
C ASP A 453 -11.76 12.15 2.20
N ILE A 454 -12.84 11.89 2.95
CA ILE A 454 -13.56 10.62 2.93
C ILE A 454 -14.60 10.63 1.80
N PRO A 455 -14.62 9.63 0.90
CA PRO A 455 -15.64 9.52 -0.15
C PRO A 455 -17.07 9.44 0.39
N GLU A 456 -18.03 10.14 -0.25
CA GLU A 456 -19.43 10.27 0.19
C GLU A 456 -20.10 8.93 0.58
N HIS A 457 -19.96 7.92 -0.27
CA HIS A 457 -20.57 6.60 -0.08
C HIS A 457 -20.01 5.81 1.13
N ARG A 458 -18.88 6.23 1.70
CA ARG A 458 -18.22 5.55 2.84
C ARG A 458 -18.37 6.31 4.15
N ARG A 459 -18.77 7.58 4.11
CA ARG A 459 -18.95 8.42 5.30
C ARG A 459 -19.94 7.77 6.26
N LEU A 460 -21.13 7.42 5.79
CA LEU A 460 -22.19 6.94 6.69
C LEU A 460 -21.83 5.62 7.38
N PRO A 461 -21.38 4.56 6.67
CA PRO A 461 -20.91 3.33 7.33
C PRO A 461 -19.74 3.54 8.31
N LEU A 462 -18.78 4.41 7.98
CA LEU A 462 -17.59 4.66 8.80
C LEU A 462 -17.95 5.38 10.11
N PHE A 463 -18.71 6.47 10.02
CA PHE A 463 -19.11 7.25 11.19
C PHE A 463 -20.12 6.48 12.07
N ALA A 464 -20.99 5.67 11.47
CA ALA A 464 -21.84 4.76 12.22
C ALA A 464 -21.02 3.73 13.00
N LYS A 465 -20.00 3.17 12.36
CA LYS A 465 -19.10 2.25 13.06
C LYS A 465 -18.33 2.95 14.17
N LEU A 466 -17.79 4.13 13.92
CA LEU A 466 -17.10 4.95 14.92
C LEU A 466 -18.00 5.23 16.13
N ALA A 467 -19.23 5.69 15.91
CA ALA A 467 -20.20 5.93 16.98
C ALA A 467 -20.52 4.65 17.77
N SER A 468 -20.70 3.50 17.08
CA SER A 468 -20.91 2.21 17.75
C SER A 468 -19.70 1.75 18.57
N THR A 469 -18.47 2.04 18.13
CA THR A 469 -17.23 1.67 18.85
C THR A 469 -16.94 2.57 20.04
N LEU A 470 -17.38 3.82 19.99
CA LEU A 470 -17.25 4.78 21.10
C LEU A 470 -18.32 4.57 22.17
N GLY A 471 -19.48 4.03 21.80
CA GLY A 471 -20.67 3.99 22.64
C GLY A 471 -21.62 5.11 22.26
N ALA A 472 -22.54 4.82 21.33
CA ALA A 472 -23.46 5.81 20.77
C ALA A 472 -24.34 6.47 21.86
N ALA A 473 -24.73 5.71 22.89
CA ALA A 473 -25.57 6.19 23.98
C ALA A 473 -24.96 7.36 24.78
N ASP A 474 -23.65 7.32 25.02
CA ASP A 474 -23.01 8.27 25.93
C ASP A 474 -22.27 9.39 25.19
N HIS A 475 -21.85 9.14 23.93
CA HIS A 475 -20.89 10.01 23.24
C HIS A 475 -21.31 10.49 21.83
N LEU A 476 -22.48 10.08 21.32
CA LEU A 476 -22.96 10.53 20.00
C LEU A 476 -23.13 12.05 19.91
N TRP A 477 -23.51 12.70 21.03
CA TRP A 477 -23.67 14.16 21.10
C TRP A 477 -22.36 14.91 20.87
N ILE A 478 -21.20 14.35 21.29
CA ILE A 478 -19.87 14.95 21.08
C ILE A 478 -19.58 15.03 19.59
N LEU A 479 -19.83 13.92 18.88
CA LEU A 479 -19.65 13.84 17.43
C LEU A 479 -20.58 14.83 16.69
N ALA A 480 -21.86 14.88 17.07
CA ALA A 480 -22.81 15.82 16.48
C ALA A 480 -22.43 17.29 16.74
N ALA A 481 -21.99 17.62 17.95
CA ALA A 481 -21.55 18.96 18.32
C ALA A 481 -20.29 19.38 17.55
N GLN A 482 -19.32 18.49 17.36
CA GLN A 482 -18.12 18.77 16.57
C GLN A 482 -18.43 18.93 15.08
N MET A 483 -19.35 18.15 14.52
CA MET A 483 -19.79 18.32 13.13
C MET A 483 -20.48 19.67 12.91
N ALA A 484 -21.29 20.11 13.87
CA ALA A 484 -21.87 21.45 13.86
C ALA A 484 -20.80 22.54 14.01
N GLY A 485 -19.83 22.37 14.91
CA GLY A 485 -18.69 23.26 15.08
C GLY A 485 -17.82 23.38 13.82
N HIS A 486 -17.53 22.28 13.16
CA HIS A 486 -16.75 22.24 11.91
C HIS A 486 -17.46 22.95 10.76
N HIS A 487 -18.81 22.91 10.69
CA HIS A 487 -19.57 23.73 9.75
C HIS A 487 -19.42 25.24 10.04
N VAL A 488 -19.37 25.63 11.32
CA VAL A 488 -19.24 27.05 11.73
C VAL A 488 -17.81 27.57 11.51
N GLU A 489 -16.77 26.79 11.83
CA GLU A 489 -15.36 27.16 11.65
C GLU A 489 -14.96 27.23 10.16
N LYS A 490 -15.51 26.35 9.30
CA LYS A 490 -15.24 26.35 7.84
C LYS A 490 -16.26 27.13 6.99
N ALA A 491 -17.30 27.71 7.59
CA ALA A 491 -18.13 28.70 6.91
C ALA A 491 -17.39 30.05 6.96
N PRO A 492 -16.81 30.54 5.85
CA PRO A 492 -16.05 31.78 5.91
C PRO A 492 -16.98 32.93 6.30
N LEU A 493 -16.57 33.71 7.30
CA LEU A 493 -17.13 35.01 7.65
C LEU A 493 -16.98 36.08 6.54
N THR A 494 -16.62 35.67 5.32
CA THR A 494 -16.50 36.57 4.17
C THR A 494 -17.31 36.02 3.02
N ALA A 495 -18.42 36.69 2.74
CA ALA A 495 -19.09 36.65 1.46
C ALA A 495 -18.13 37.24 0.41
N GLY A 496 -17.24 36.41 -0.12
CA GLY A 496 -16.30 36.75 -1.17
C GLY A 496 -16.01 35.49 -1.95
N ALA A 497 -16.39 35.49 -3.23
CA ALA A 497 -16.28 34.38 -4.14
C ALA A 497 -14.84 33.83 -4.19
N GLU A 498 -14.68 32.56 -3.85
CA GLU A 498 -13.80 31.57 -4.48
C GLU A 498 -14.04 30.21 -3.78
N ASP A 499 -14.26 29.16 -4.57
CA ASP A 499 -14.57 27.75 -4.21
C ASP A 499 -16.02 27.38 -3.83
N ALA A 500 -16.82 27.09 -4.85
CA ALA A 500 -18.16 26.48 -4.74
C ALA A 500 -18.14 25.01 -4.23
N SER A 501 -16.99 24.33 -4.23
CA SER A 501 -16.87 22.92 -3.82
C SER A 501 -16.81 22.73 -2.30
N SER A 502 -16.15 23.64 -1.58
CA SER A 502 -15.98 23.60 -0.12
C SER A 502 -17.24 24.03 0.64
N GLN A 503 -18.01 24.97 0.09
CA GLN A 503 -19.30 25.40 0.66
C GLN A 503 -20.38 24.30 0.59
N SER A 504 -20.36 23.47 -0.46
CA SER A 504 -21.28 22.31 -0.60
C SER A 504 -20.99 21.25 0.47
N ALA A 505 -19.71 20.92 0.69
CA ALA A 505 -19.30 19.89 1.65
C ALA A 505 -19.64 20.27 3.11
N ALA A 506 -19.51 21.56 3.46
CA ALA A 506 -19.93 22.07 4.76
C ALA A 506 -21.45 21.90 4.94
N ALA A 507 -22.29 22.33 4.01
CA ALA A 507 -23.74 22.15 4.10
C ALA A 507 -24.15 20.67 4.25
N HIS A 508 -23.46 19.76 3.55
CA HIS A 508 -23.70 18.32 3.64
C HIS A 508 -23.31 17.70 4.99
N ILE A 509 -22.38 18.29 5.77
CA ILE A 509 -21.96 17.70 7.06
C ILE A 509 -23.08 17.71 8.10
N LEU A 510 -23.94 18.74 8.09
CA LEU A 510 -25.07 18.87 9.00
C LEU A 510 -26.19 17.89 8.65
N ASP A 511 -26.56 17.82 7.37
CA ASP A 511 -27.54 16.86 6.87
C ASP A 511 -27.05 15.41 7.09
N PHE A 512 -25.75 15.18 6.94
CA PHE A 512 -25.10 13.92 7.26
C PHE A 512 -25.11 13.60 8.76
N GLY A 513 -24.82 14.58 9.63
CA GLY A 513 -24.90 14.41 11.08
C GLY A 513 -26.32 14.04 11.54
N LEU A 514 -27.33 14.67 10.93
CA LEU A 514 -28.73 14.31 11.13
C LEU A 514 -29.04 12.88 10.67
N ALA A 515 -28.55 12.49 9.48
CA ALA A 515 -28.72 11.12 8.97
C ALA A 515 -28.04 10.09 9.89
N LEU A 516 -26.85 10.40 10.42
CA LEU A 516 -26.12 9.56 11.37
C LEU A 516 -26.92 9.37 12.66
N CYS A 517 -27.43 10.46 13.24
CA CYS A 517 -28.28 10.37 14.43
C CYS A 517 -29.53 9.53 14.20
N THR A 518 -30.11 9.52 12.99
CA THR A 518 -31.28 8.66 12.69
C THR A 518 -30.95 7.18 12.54
N GLN A 519 -29.68 6.78 12.41
CA GLN A 519 -29.30 5.37 12.36
C GLN A 519 -29.32 4.69 13.73
N PHE A 520 -29.16 5.48 14.80
CA PHE A 520 -29.26 5.04 16.18
C PHE A 520 -30.65 5.45 16.67
N ASP A 521 -31.62 4.57 16.47
CA ASP A 521 -33.02 4.87 16.77
C ASP A 521 -33.16 5.27 18.25
N VAL A 522 -33.67 6.47 18.52
CA VAL A 522 -33.93 7.01 19.88
C VAL A 522 -34.78 6.04 20.71
N ALA A 523 -35.54 5.16 20.05
CA ALA A 523 -36.32 4.10 20.69
C ALA A 523 -35.46 2.99 21.34
N ILE A 524 -34.26 2.68 20.83
CA ILE A 524 -33.39 1.61 21.35
C ILE A 524 -32.68 2.07 22.64
N GLU A 525 -32.19 3.31 22.69
CA GLU A 525 -31.62 3.92 23.92
C GLU A 525 -32.65 4.05 25.04
N VAL A 526 -33.88 4.47 24.71
CA VAL A 526 -34.96 4.57 25.71
C VAL A 526 -35.41 3.18 26.18
N ALA A 527 -35.40 2.16 25.31
CA ALA A 527 -35.72 0.78 25.68
C ALA A 527 -34.64 0.13 26.55
N GLU A 528 -33.35 0.42 26.34
CA GLU A 528 -32.26 -0.07 27.19
C GLU A 528 -32.19 0.64 28.55
N LEU A 529 -32.55 1.93 28.60
CA LEU A 529 -32.71 2.68 29.86
C LEU A 529 -33.92 2.20 30.68
N GLN A 530 -35.02 1.79 30.04
CA GLN A 530 -36.14 1.12 30.73
C GLN A 530 -35.74 -0.22 31.36
N ARG A 531 -34.74 -0.92 30.80
CA ARG A 531 -34.24 -2.20 31.33
C ARG A 531 -33.40 -2.04 32.60
N LYS A 532 -32.81 -0.86 32.84
CA LYS A 532 -31.95 -0.59 34.00
C LYS A 532 -32.68 -0.16 35.27
N GLY A 533 -34.00 0.11 35.22
CA GLY A 533 -34.87 0.10 36.40
C GLY A 533 -34.44 0.95 37.60
N ASP A 534 -33.70 2.05 37.39
CA ASP A 534 -33.22 2.91 38.47
C ASP A 534 -33.90 4.28 38.44
N GLY A 535 -34.24 4.80 39.63
CA GLY A 535 -34.92 6.09 39.83
C GLY A 535 -34.15 7.33 39.34
N SER A 536 -32.94 7.17 38.81
CA SER A 536 -32.18 8.21 38.09
C SER A 536 -32.70 8.50 36.68
N ALA A 537 -33.58 7.65 36.15
CA ALA A 537 -34.21 7.88 34.85
C ALA A 537 -35.13 9.13 34.86
N GLU A 538 -35.73 9.49 36.00
CA GLU A 538 -36.64 10.64 36.11
C GLU A 538 -35.94 11.99 35.88
N SER A 539 -34.72 12.16 36.39
CA SER A 539 -33.95 13.39 36.16
C SER A 539 -33.45 13.45 34.72
N LEU A 540 -32.98 12.32 34.18
CA LEU A 540 -32.43 12.26 32.81
C LEU A 540 -33.50 12.49 31.73
N TYR A 541 -34.73 11.97 31.88
CA TYR A 541 -35.82 12.29 30.95
C TYR A 541 -36.26 13.75 31.07
N GLY A 542 -36.29 14.29 32.29
CA GLY A 542 -36.60 15.70 32.53
C GLY A 542 -35.57 16.63 31.92
N ASP A 543 -34.28 16.33 32.11
CA ASP A 543 -33.16 17.11 31.60
C ASP A 543 -33.03 16.99 30.07
N CYS A 544 -33.22 15.79 29.52
CA CYS A 544 -33.25 15.56 28.08
C CYS A 544 -34.41 16.31 27.42
N LEU A 545 -35.62 16.21 27.98
CA LEU A 545 -36.78 16.91 27.44
C LEU A 545 -36.64 18.44 27.60
N SER A 546 -36.10 18.92 28.72
CA SER A 546 -35.77 20.33 28.93
C SER A 546 -34.78 20.82 27.88
N THR A 547 -33.68 20.10 27.68
CA THR A 547 -32.62 20.41 26.69
C THR A 547 -33.16 20.36 25.26
N CYS A 548 -34.00 19.37 24.94
CA CYS A 548 -34.68 19.30 23.64
C CYS A 548 -35.61 20.50 23.43
N LEU A 549 -36.43 20.87 24.42
CA LEU A 549 -37.35 22.02 24.34
C LEU A 549 -36.59 23.35 24.26
N GLN A 550 -35.49 23.51 25.00
CA GLN A 550 -34.57 24.65 24.88
C GLN A 550 -33.98 24.73 23.46
N SER A 551 -33.52 23.60 22.94
CA SER A 551 -32.94 23.50 21.59
C SER A 551 -33.97 23.78 20.49
N VAL A 552 -35.22 23.30 20.65
CA VAL A 552 -36.35 23.62 19.77
C VAL A 552 -36.60 25.13 19.74
N GLN A 553 -36.64 25.77 20.90
CA GLN A 553 -36.90 27.21 21.00
C GLN A 553 -35.77 28.04 20.39
N GLN A 554 -34.53 27.69 20.68
CA GLN A 554 -33.37 28.34 20.08
C GLN A 554 -33.42 28.17 18.57
N THR A 555 -33.61 26.95 18.07
CA THR A 555 -33.70 26.65 16.63
C THR A 555 -34.88 27.38 15.95
N SER A 556 -36.01 27.52 16.62
CA SER A 556 -37.19 28.28 16.15
C SER A 556 -36.94 29.78 16.05
N ARG A 557 -36.19 30.34 17.01
CA ARG A 557 -35.75 31.75 16.97
C ARG A 557 -34.73 31.98 15.84
N TRP A 558 -33.78 31.08 15.66
CA TRP A 558 -32.78 31.18 14.59
C TRP A 558 -33.40 31.05 13.18
N THR A 559 -34.39 30.16 13.00
CA THR A 559 -35.13 30.01 11.74
C THR A 559 -36.01 31.20 11.39
N SER A 560 -36.60 31.89 12.38
CA SER A 560 -37.41 33.09 12.14
C SER A 560 -36.55 34.31 11.78
N VAL A 561 -35.37 34.45 12.38
CA VAL A 561 -34.43 35.55 12.10
C VAL A 561 -33.72 35.39 10.73
N HIS A 562 -33.45 34.16 10.29
CA HIS A 562 -32.66 33.88 9.07
C HIS A 562 -33.49 33.32 7.89
N SER A 563 -34.71 33.83 7.69
CA SER A 563 -35.68 33.40 6.66
C SER A 563 -35.19 33.43 5.20
N ARG A 564 -34.01 34.00 4.90
CA ARG A 564 -33.42 34.09 3.55
C ARG A 564 -32.11 33.29 3.37
N SER A 565 -31.67 32.52 4.37
CA SER A 565 -30.42 31.71 4.30
C SER A 565 -30.64 30.36 3.59
N PRO A 566 -29.67 29.84 2.80
CA PRO A 566 -29.73 28.50 2.21
C PRO A 566 -29.83 27.38 3.26
N CYS A 567 -29.48 27.65 4.52
CA CYS A 567 -29.58 26.73 5.65
C CYS A 567 -31.01 26.60 6.21
N LEU A 568 -32.00 27.36 5.71
CA LEU A 568 -33.37 27.35 6.27
C LEU A 568 -34.01 25.95 6.23
N ARG A 569 -33.76 25.18 5.17
CA ARG A 569 -34.32 23.81 5.03
C ARG A 569 -33.73 22.83 6.04
N SER A 570 -32.42 22.87 6.28
CA SER A 570 -31.77 21.97 7.25
C SER A 570 -32.18 22.31 8.69
N TRP A 571 -32.29 23.60 9.03
CA TRP A 571 -32.81 24.03 10.34
C TRP A 571 -34.30 23.69 10.55
N GLN A 572 -35.14 23.81 9.51
CA GLN A 572 -36.54 23.36 9.57
C GLN A 572 -36.65 21.83 9.75
N THR A 573 -35.76 21.08 9.12
CA THR A 573 -35.72 19.61 9.25
C THR A 573 -35.25 19.20 10.65
N LEU A 574 -34.22 19.86 11.20
CA LEU A 574 -33.78 19.70 12.59
C LEU A 574 -34.92 20.04 13.57
N LEU A 575 -35.63 21.15 13.34
CA LEU A 575 -36.74 21.57 14.18
C LEU A 575 -37.89 20.55 14.18
N ALA A 576 -38.29 20.04 13.00
CA ALA A 576 -39.29 18.98 12.89
C ALA A 576 -38.87 17.70 13.63
N ARG A 577 -37.59 17.32 13.55
CA ARG A 577 -37.05 16.15 14.25
C ARG A 577 -36.97 16.33 15.76
N LEU A 578 -36.58 17.51 16.24
CA LEU A 578 -36.61 17.81 17.67
C LEU A 578 -38.05 17.76 18.21
N HIS A 579 -39.03 18.21 17.43
CA HIS A 579 -40.45 18.01 17.76
C HIS A 579 -40.84 16.53 17.77
N ASP A 580 -40.39 15.72 16.81
CA ASP A 580 -40.62 14.26 16.80
C ASP A 580 -40.05 13.58 18.05
N ILE A 581 -38.83 13.96 18.49
CA ILE A 581 -38.18 13.42 19.69
C ILE A 581 -38.98 13.79 20.95
N VAL A 582 -39.39 15.06 21.08
CA VAL A 582 -40.26 15.54 22.17
C VAL A 582 -41.56 14.73 22.22
N HIS A 583 -42.18 14.45 21.06
CA HIS A 583 -43.40 13.64 20.98
C HIS A 583 -43.16 12.16 21.35
N LYS A 584 -42.05 11.56 20.92
CA LYS A 584 -41.68 10.18 21.27
C LYS A 584 -41.39 10.02 22.76
N VAL A 585 -40.58 10.92 23.35
CA VAL A 585 -40.27 10.91 24.79
C VAL A 585 -41.55 11.11 25.62
N ASN A 586 -42.44 12.03 25.21
CA ASN A 586 -43.76 12.22 25.83
C ASN A 586 -44.70 10.99 25.68
N GLY A 587 -44.53 10.21 24.61
CA GLY A 587 -45.30 8.99 24.37
C GLY A 587 -44.92 7.83 25.30
N LEU A 588 -43.66 7.75 25.70
CA LEU A 588 -43.07 6.60 26.41
C LEU A 588 -43.19 6.67 27.94
N LEU A 589 -43.61 7.81 28.49
CA LEU A 589 -43.71 8.01 29.93
C LEU A 589 -44.97 7.36 30.53
N PRO A 590 -44.85 6.56 31.60
CA PRO A 590 -45.96 6.18 32.47
C PRO A 590 -46.60 7.40 33.16
N SER A 591 -47.86 7.27 33.55
CA SER A 591 -48.67 8.37 34.08
C SER A 591 -48.08 9.04 35.33
N GLY A 592 -47.57 8.27 36.29
CA GLY A 592 -46.92 8.82 37.49
C GLY A 592 -45.62 9.59 37.22
N GLN A 593 -44.78 9.09 36.30
CA GLN A 593 -43.51 9.73 35.91
C GLN A 593 -43.74 11.01 35.10
N PHE A 594 -44.78 11.02 34.26
CA PHE A 594 -45.20 12.19 33.50
C PHE A 594 -45.58 13.37 34.42
N VAL A 595 -46.34 13.12 35.49
CA VAL A 595 -46.78 14.17 36.42
C VAL A 595 -45.59 14.77 37.19
N SER A 596 -44.64 13.94 37.62
CA SER A 596 -43.41 14.41 38.29
C SER A 596 -42.56 15.28 37.37
N MET A 597 -42.44 14.92 36.09
CA MET A 597 -41.68 15.67 35.11
C MET A 597 -42.37 16.99 34.72
N VAL A 598 -43.69 17.01 34.51
CA VAL A 598 -44.44 18.27 34.29
C VAL A 598 -44.24 19.22 35.48
N ARG A 599 -44.23 18.70 36.71
CA ARG A 599 -43.95 19.50 37.91
C ARG A 599 -42.53 20.09 37.92
N SER A 600 -41.54 19.37 37.39
CA SER A 600 -40.16 19.85 37.25
C SER A 600 -40.05 20.94 36.16
N LEU A 601 -40.57 20.66 34.96
CA LEU A 601 -40.55 21.61 33.84
C LEU A 601 -41.32 22.90 34.12
N MET A 602 -42.36 22.85 34.94
CA MET A 602 -43.11 24.04 35.38
C MET A 602 -42.29 24.98 36.27
N LYS A 603 -41.18 24.53 36.86
CA LYS A 603 -40.26 25.37 37.64
C LYS A 603 -39.15 26.01 36.79
N HIS A 604 -39.04 25.64 35.51
CA HIS A 604 -37.99 26.11 34.62
C HIS A 604 -38.11 27.63 34.35
N ASP A 605 -36.98 28.34 34.21
CA ASP A 605 -36.92 29.81 34.08
C ASP A 605 -37.54 30.33 32.78
N LEU A 606 -37.37 29.59 31.67
CA LEU A 606 -37.95 29.90 30.37
C LEU A 606 -39.48 29.71 30.32
N ALA A 607 -40.19 30.78 29.99
CA ALA A 607 -41.65 30.83 29.89
C ALA A 607 -42.25 29.92 28.79
N SER A 608 -41.50 29.72 27.72
CA SER A 608 -41.80 28.80 26.60
C SER A 608 -41.86 27.33 27.03
N ILE A 609 -40.90 26.89 27.85
CA ILE A 609 -40.80 25.50 28.34
C ILE A 609 -41.96 25.18 29.26
N ARG A 610 -42.31 26.14 30.13
CA ARG A 610 -43.53 26.05 30.95
C ARG A 610 -44.78 25.91 30.07
N ARG A 611 -44.87 26.64 28.94
CA ARG A 611 -46.00 26.53 27.98
C ARG A 611 -46.12 25.13 27.41
N SER A 612 -45.03 24.60 26.87
CA SER A 612 -45.03 23.27 26.25
C SER A 612 -45.33 22.16 27.26
N ALA A 613 -44.84 22.28 28.50
CA ALA A 613 -45.22 21.36 29.58
C ALA A 613 -46.74 21.38 29.87
N MET A 614 -47.35 22.57 29.88
CA MET A 614 -48.80 22.71 30.05
C MET A 614 -49.60 22.20 28.85
N GLU A 615 -49.11 22.38 27.62
CA GLU A 615 -49.74 21.83 26.40
C GLU A 615 -49.69 20.31 26.38
N MET A 616 -48.55 19.72 26.76
CA MET A 616 -48.39 18.28 26.94
C MET A 616 -49.36 17.73 27.99
N LEU A 617 -49.49 18.43 29.13
CA LEU A 617 -50.47 18.10 30.17
C LEU A 617 -51.91 18.16 29.64
N ASN A 618 -52.26 19.21 28.89
CA ASN A 618 -53.60 19.37 28.31
C ASN A 618 -53.95 18.25 27.32
N ALA A 619 -52.98 17.85 26.50
CA ALA A 619 -53.15 16.75 25.54
C ALA A 619 -53.41 15.42 26.27
N LYS A 620 -52.66 15.13 27.33
CA LYS A 620 -52.82 13.89 28.13
C LYS A 620 -54.07 13.90 29.02
N LEU A 621 -54.47 15.05 29.57
CA LEU A 621 -55.72 15.20 30.32
C LEU A 621 -56.96 15.08 29.42
N SER A 622 -56.84 15.45 28.15
CA SER A 622 -57.91 15.28 27.16
C SER A 622 -58.00 13.85 26.62
N ALA A 623 -56.89 13.09 26.66
CA ALA A 623 -56.84 11.69 26.27
C ALA A 623 -57.46 10.80 27.36
N LYS A 624 -58.60 10.16 27.06
CA LYS A 624 -59.29 9.28 28.02
C LYS A 624 -58.43 8.05 28.33
N GLY A 625 -58.17 7.80 29.62
CA GLY A 625 -57.56 6.56 30.12
C GLY A 625 -56.05 6.56 30.33
N TYR A 626 -55.37 7.71 30.21
CA TYR A 626 -53.92 7.79 30.49
C TYR A 626 -53.60 7.86 31.99
N PHE A 627 -54.41 8.55 32.80
CA PHE A 627 -54.22 8.66 34.25
C PHE A 627 -55.06 7.63 35.01
N THR A 628 -54.46 7.01 36.03
CA THR A 628 -55.12 6.06 36.93
C THR A 628 -55.58 6.77 38.23
N PRO A 629 -56.48 6.17 39.03
CA PRO A 629 -56.87 6.74 40.32
C PRO A 629 -55.70 6.95 41.30
N ASP A 630 -54.57 6.26 41.12
CA ASP A 630 -53.36 6.43 41.93
C ASP A 630 -52.62 7.75 41.62
N ASP A 631 -52.81 8.33 40.44
CA ASP A 631 -52.17 9.58 40.01
C ASP A 631 -52.89 10.83 40.55
N THR A 632 -54.06 10.66 41.17
CA THR A 632 -54.91 11.75 41.66
C THR A 632 -54.18 12.68 42.63
N ALA A 633 -53.42 12.13 43.58
CA ALA A 633 -52.64 12.91 44.54
C ALA A 633 -51.54 13.75 43.86
N ALA A 634 -50.85 13.19 42.86
CA ALA A 634 -49.79 13.88 42.14
C ALA A 634 -50.34 14.99 41.23
N LEU A 635 -51.52 14.79 40.64
CA LEU A 635 -52.22 15.80 39.85
C LEU A 635 -52.72 16.98 40.71
N LEU A 636 -53.13 16.73 41.95
CA LEU A 636 -53.50 17.79 42.90
C LEU A 636 -52.29 18.68 43.29
N GLU A 637 -51.07 18.12 43.35
CA GLU A 637 -49.85 18.91 43.59
C GLU A 637 -49.57 19.93 42.49
N LEU A 638 -49.98 19.66 41.24
CA LEU A 638 -49.79 20.55 40.09
C LEU A 638 -50.70 21.79 40.12
N ILE A 639 -51.77 21.79 40.92
CA ILE A 639 -52.71 22.91 41.04
C ILE A 639 -51.99 24.17 41.53
N ARG A 640 -51.08 24.04 42.52
CA ARG A 640 -50.37 25.20 43.08
C ARG A 640 -49.43 25.86 42.05
N PRO A 641 -48.56 25.12 41.34
CA PRO A 641 -47.78 25.65 40.21
C PRO A 641 -48.64 26.32 39.12
N LEU A 642 -49.74 25.68 38.70
CA LEU A 642 -50.62 26.21 37.65
C LEU A 642 -51.31 27.51 38.07
N CYS A 643 -51.78 27.61 39.33
CA CYS A 643 -52.33 28.85 39.88
C CYS A 643 -51.29 29.98 39.94
N ARG A 644 -50.02 29.70 40.27
CA ARG A 644 -48.96 30.72 40.27
C ARG A 644 -48.72 31.30 38.88
N VAL A 645 -48.70 30.43 37.85
CA VAL A 645 -48.54 30.86 36.45
C VAL A 645 -49.79 31.62 35.97
N ALA A 646 -50.99 31.15 36.30
CA ALA A 646 -52.25 31.81 35.91
C ALA A 646 -52.45 33.20 36.57
N LEU A 647 -51.92 33.39 37.78
CA LEU A 647 -51.96 34.66 38.53
C LEU A 647 -50.81 35.62 38.19
N GLY A 648 -49.93 35.27 37.25
CA GLY A 648 -48.77 36.09 36.88
C GLY A 648 -47.69 36.21 37.96
N LYS A 649 -47.76 35.39 39.03
CA LYS A 649 -46.76 35.31 40.12
C LYS A 649 -45.75 34.19 39.84
N GLY A 650 -45.23 34.14 38.62
CA GLY A 650 -44.16 33.23 38.24
C GLY A 650 -42.81 33.64 38.85
N VAL A 651 -41.83 32.73 38.80
CA VAL A 651 -40.43 32.99 39.13
C VAL A 651 -40.00 34.29 38.42
N GLN A 652 -39.63 35.31 39.20
CA GLN A 652 -39.06 36.54 38.65
C GLN A 652 -37.76 36.16 37.95
N PRO A 653 -37.55 36.55 36.67
CA PRO A 653 -36.24 36.41 36.07
C PRO A 653 -35.29 37.35 36.82
N GLU A 654 -34.24 36.80 37.41
CA GLU A 654 -33.08 37.60 37.78
C GLU A 654 -32.60 38.34 36.53
N GLU A 655 -32.30 39.62 36.71
CA GLU A 655 -31.83 40.55 35.69
C GLU A 655 -30.68 39.93 34.90
N SER A 656 -30.97 39.43 33.70
CA SER A 656 -29.97 39.09 32.70
C SER A 656 -30.39 39.70 31.37
N SER A 657 -29.40 40.30 30.73
CA SER A 657 -29.48 41.42 29.80
C SER A 657 -29.74 41.02 28.35
N ASP A 658 -30.78 40.23 28.06
CA ASP A 658 -31.23 40.09 26.67
C ASP A 658 -32.69 39.65 26.57
N GLY A 659 -33.54 40.52 26.01
CA GLY A 659 -34.92 40.24 25.62
C GLY A 659 -35.86 39.72 26.72
N GLY A 660 -36.40 40.62 27.55
CA GLY A 660 -37.50 40.28 28.47
C GLY A 660 -38.65 39.55 27.76
N PRO A 661 -39.39 38.66 28.45
CA PRO A 661 -40.47 37.89 27.84
C PRO A 661 -41.50 38.85 27.25
N SER A 662 -41.86 38.65 25.98
CA SER A 662 -42.88 39.47 25.31
C SER A 662 -44.18 39.45 26.14
N ALA A 663 -44.90 40.57 26.21
CA ALA A 663 -46.20 40.62 26.91
C ALA A 663 -47.18 39.55 26.38
N GLU A 664 -47.03 39.18 25.10
CA GLU A 664 -47.74 38.09 24.44
C GLU A 664 -47.41 36.72 25.04
N ASP A 665 -46.14 36.45 25.37
CA ASP A 665 -45.72 35.19 25.97
C ASP A 665 -46.28 34.96 27.37
N VAL A 666 -46.45 36.04 28.14
CA VAL A 666 -47.08 36.00 29.47
C VAL A 666 -48.58 35.73 29.34
N ALA A 667 -49.25 36.37 28.38
CA ALA A 667 -50.68 36.16 28.10
C ALA A 667 -50.98 34.74 27.63
N LEU A 668 -50.18 34.20 26.70
CA LEU A 668 -50.33 32.84 26.20
C LEU A 668 -50.13 31.80 27.31
N ASN A 669 -49.14 31.98 28.17
CA ASN A 669 -48.92 31.09 29.30
C ASN A 669 -50.07 31.10 30.32
N ARG A 670 -50.64 32.28 30.57
CA ARG A 670 -51.83 32.41 31.42
C ARG A 670 -53.02 31.64 30.82
N GLN A 671 -53.23 31.76 29.52
CA GLN A 671 -54.29 31.05 28.81
C GLN A 671 -54.10 29.53 28.86
N THR A 672 -52.89 29.03 28.59
CA THR A 672 -52.60 27.59 28.63
C THR A 672 -52.76 27.01 30.05
N ALA A 673 -52.34 27.75 31.08
CA ALA A 673 -52.50 27.36 32.49
C ALA A 673 -53.99 27.27 32.90
N LEU A 674 -54.81 28.23 32.48
CA LEU A 674 -56.25 28.21 32.73
C LEU A 674 -56.94 27.05 32.03
N LEU A 675 -56.49 26.68 30.82
CA LEU A 675 -56.99 25.49 30.12
C LEU A 675 -56.65 24.20 30.88
N SER A 676 -55.42 24.09 31.41
CA SER A 676 -55.01 22.95 32.26
C SER A 676 -55.86 22.85 33.51
N LEU A 677 -56.09 23.97 34.21
CA LEU A 677 -56.96 24.01 35.38
C LEU A 677 -58.40 23.62 35.04
N LYS A 678 -58.94 24.10 33.92
CA LYS A 678 -60.29 23.73 33.45
C LYS A 678 -60.42 22.23 33.17
N LEU A 679 -59.42 21.61 32.56
CA LEU A 679 -59.40 20.17 32.28
C LEU A 679 -59.26 19.35 33.56
N LEU A 680 -58.42 19.78 34.51
CA LEU A 680 -58.30 19.15 35.83
C LEU A 680 -59.60 19.22 36.63
N ILE A 681 -60.27 20.38 36.65
CA ILE A 681 -61.59 20.55 37.29
C ILE A 681 -62.62 19.62 36.66
N ARG A 682 -62.57 19.42 35.34
CA ARG A 682 -63.49 18.51 34.65
C ARG A 682 -63.24 17.04 34.99
N MET A 683 -61.99 16.65 35.23
CA MET A 683 -61.61 15.26 35.52
C MET A 683 -61.74 14.89 37.00
N LEU A 684 -61.34 15.78 37.92
CA LEU A 684 -61.23 15.53 39.37
C LEU A 684 -62.26 16.30 40.20
N GLY A 685 -63.02 17.20 39.56
CA GLY A 685 -64.05 18.02 40.20
C GLY A 685 -65.16 17.23 40.91
N PRO A 686 -65.63 16.06 40.44
CA PRO A 686 -66.64 15.28 41.16
C PRO A 686 -66.19 14.84 42.55
N ASP A 687 -64.91 14.46 42.70
CA ASP A 687 -64.38 13.78 43.89
C ASP A 687 -63.67 14.72 44.89
N HIS A 688 -63.16 15.88 44.45
CA HIS A 688 -62.37 16.80 45.29
C HIS A 688 -62.87 18.27 45.28
N HIS A 689 -64.17 18.49 45.52
CA HIS A 689 -64.81 19.81 45.51
C HIS A 689 -64.11 20.89 46.38
N ALA A 690 -63.55 20.52 47.54
CA ALA A 690 -62.99 21.48 48.50
C ALA A 690 -61.67 22.15 48.04
N GLU A 691 -60.84 21.46 47.25
CA GLU A 691 -59.58 22.01 46.74
C GLU A 691 -59.82 22.92 45.54
N PHE A 692 -60.74 22.54 44.64
CA PHE A 692 -61.10 23.34 43.46
C PHE A 692 -61.99 24.56 43.79
N ALA A 693 -62.73 24.54 44.91
CA ALA A 693 -63.44 25.72 45.42
C ALA A 693 -62.49 26.86 45.81
N LYS A 694 -61.31 26.56 46.37
CA LYS A 694 -60.27 27.56 46.70
C LYS A 694 -59.56 28.10 45.45
N VAL A 695 -59.42 27.27 44.42
CA VAL A 695 -58.78 27.63 43.13
C VAL A 695 -59.68 28.53 42.29
N SER A 696 -60.96 28.20 42.19
CA SER A 696 -61.96 29.01 41.50
C SER A 696 -62.12 30.38 42.16
N ALA A 697 -62.19 30.47 43.50
CA ALA A 697 -62.23 31.74 44.23
C ALA A 697 -60.99 32.64 43.98
N ASN A 698 -59.80 32.05 43.83
CA ASN A 698 -58.56 32.80 43.60
C ASN A 698 -58.34 33.17 42.13
N CYS A 699 -58.85 32.42 41.16
CA CYS A 699 -58.70 32.70 39.72
C CYS A 699 -59.83 33.55 39.13
N LEU A 700 -61.02 33.56 39.75
CA LEU A 700 -62.18 34.40 39.36
C LEU A 700 -62.12 35.83 39.93
N SER A 701 -61.08 36.19 40.68
CA SER A 701 -60.87 37.55 41.20
C SER A 701 -60.16 38.49 40.20
N PHE A 702 -60.01 38.09 38.94
CA PHE A 702 -59.48 38.90 37.84
C PHE A 702 -60.30 38.78 36.57
#